data_AF-A0A251NTB2-F1
#
_entry.id   AF-A0A251NTB2-F1
#
_cell.length_a   1.000
_cell.length_b   1.000
_cell.length_c   1.000
_cell.angle_alpha   90.00
_cell.angle_beta   90.00
_cell.angle_gamma   90.00
#
_symmetry.space_group_name_H-M   'P 1'
#
loop_
_entity.id
_entity.type
_entity.pdbx_description
1 polymer ?
#
loop_
_entity_poly.entity_id
_entity_poly.type
_entity_poly.pdbx_seq_one_letter_code
_entity_poly.pdbx_strand_id
1 'polypeptide(L)'
;MEAVALSEDLSDSTQRSDSDSKQQIYFIPYSWWRDAQDSVLGDSDGKRGILYVTSQASSYAGPMKIINNIFNSDLVFNLKREEDTVHSGENGEVGVSGRDYALVPAEMWVQALRWHSDSKAAVKDGKCFSAAEDDMTDVYPLQLRLSAPRETNSLGVRITKKDNGVEFFKRACKIFSVESEMLRIWDFSGQTSLFFTNEKSKFPSYQRQSEGIPLELQVYGLSDSFKCREGKKDERAAQHSTIASSCCGSSVMMNGSGGITNSNFIRSVWGSSCEAGSLGLTGLQNLGNTCFMNSSIQCLAHTPKLVDYFLGDYSREINPDNPLGMDGEIALAFGDLLRKLWAPGATPVAPRTFKSKLSRFAPQFNGFNQHDSQELLAFLLDGLHEDLNRVKCKPYVEVKDGDGRSDKEVADEYWRNHLARNDSIIVDVCQGQYKSTLVCPVCKKVSVTFDPFMYLSLPLPSTMMRTMTLTVVNTDGNSQPSQYTITVPKHGKFEDLIQGLSVACSLGVNETFLVAEIYNNCILRYLEEPSDSLSLIRDQDQLVAFRFIKDVEQFPLVVFMHQLMEDQYMHGKMTSSFGIPLVSRLCNSASGSDICNLYLKLLKPFQTPRNDSQECLDSSESATLEEVSGTQDTTPPVLGGGVNSCYGNGVDSPLDFGFQFYITDEKGTSKDKKIGMNEIVEKEESKQLNVLVCWPKKYIGEYDTRLLSSLAEVFKSSLFAKKPQESVSLYKCLEAFLKEEPLGPEDMWYCPGCKKHCQASKKLDLWRLPEILVIHLKRFSYSRCFKNKLETYVDFPDDNLDLSTYIAYRSDQLCNRYMLYAVSNHYGSMGGGHYTAFVHHGADRWYDFDDSHVNPVSQDKIKSSAAYVLFYRRVIEV
;
A
#
# COMPACT_ATOMS: atom_id res chain seq x y z
N MET A 1 23.50 -51.27 66.33
CA MET A 1 23.46 -52.53 65.58
C MET A 1 23.10 -52.16 64.15
N GLU A 2 24.07 -51.65 63.39
CA GLU A 2 25.14 -52.38 62.67
C GLU A 2 24.66 -52.66 61.23
N ALA A 3 25.33 -52.29 60.14
CA ALA A 3 26.75 -52.46 59.75
C ALA A 3 27.05 -53.93 59.35
N VAL A 4 27.80 -54.25 58.28
CA VAL A 4 28.50 -53.37 57.30
C VAL A 4 28.78 -54.13 55.97
N ALA A 5 29.04 -53.37 54.88
CA ALA A 5 29.72 -53.70 53.61
C ALA A 5 29.58 -55.09 52.92
N LEU A 6 29.36 -55.04 51.59
CA LEU A 6 30.35 -55.33 50.52
C LEU A 6 29.92 -54.45 49.32
N SER A 7 30.66 -53.52 48.71
CA SER A 7 32.10 -53.31 48.42
C SER A 7 32.69 -54.15 47.28
N GLU A 8 32.67 -53.60 46.07
CA GLU A 8 33.73 -53.77 45.07
C GLU A 8 33.70 -52.57 44.11
N ASP A 9 34.87 -52.13 43.64
CA ASP A 9 35.05 -50.85 42.94
C ASP A 9 36.28 -50.91 41.98
N LEU A 10 36.22 -50.15 40.89
CA LEU A 10 37.33 -49.79 39.97
C LEU A 10 38.32 -50.86 39.43
N SER A 11 38.14 -51.23 38.15
CA SER A 11 39.26 -51.33 37.18
C SER A 11 38.76 -51.13 35.74
N ASP A 12 38.96 -49.94 35.18
CA ASP A 12 39.92 -49.68 34.08
C ASP A 12 39.64 -50.43 32.76
N SER A 13 39.03 -49.71 31.82
CA SER A 13 38.99 -50.06 30.40
C SER A 13 39.60 -48.93 29.57
N THR A 14 40.92 -48.85 29.55
CA THR A 14 41.71 -47.81 28.88
C THR A 14 41.49 -47.82 27.36
N GLN A 15 40.54 -47.04 26.85
CA GLN A 15 40.48 -46.75 25.41
C GLN A 15 41.66 -45.82 25.04
N ARG A 16 42.46 -46.28 24.07
CA ARG A 16 43.64 -45.54 23.61
C ARG A 16 43.24 -44.26 22.88
N SER A 17 43.99 -43.20 23.16
CA SER A 17 43.98 -41.97 22.37
C SER A 17 44.73 -42.18 21.05
N ASP A 18 44.02 -42.53 19.97
CA ASP A 18 44.54 -42.39 18.60
C ASP A 18 44.45 -40.91 18.18
N SER A 19 45.32 -40.09 18.79
CA SER A 19 45.46 -38.66 18.50
C SER A 19 46.38 -38.43 17.29
N ASP A 20 45.93 -38.83 16.09
CA ASP A 20 46.51 -38.42 14.81
C ASP A 20 45.55 -37.48 14.07
N SER A 21 45.10 -36.45 14.79
CA SER A 21 44.23 -35.40 14.28
C SER A 21 44.99 -34.54 13.28
N LYS A 22 44.79 -34.79 11.98
CA LYS A 22 45.25 -33.91 10.89
C LYS A 22 44.95 -32.45 11.23
N GLN A 23 45.99 -31.65 11.49
CA GLN A 23 45.83 -30.22 11.72
C GLN A 23 45.19 -29.57 10.50
N GLN A 24 43.98 -29.05 10.66
CA GLN A 24 43.27 -28.32 9.61
C GLN A 24 44.02 -27.01 9.29
N ILE A 25 44.34 -26.83 8.02
CA ILE A 25 44.93 -25.59 7.48
C ILE A 25 43.81 -24.80 6.81
N TYR A 26 43.77 -23.50 7.09
CA TYR A 26 42.82 -22.56 6.51
C TYR A 26 43.52 -21.65 5.50
N PHE A 27 42.82 -21.31 4.41
CA PHE A 27 43.30 -20.43 3.34
C PHE A 27 42.45 -19.15 3.30
N ILE A 28 43.09 -18.01 3.57
CA ILE A 28 42.44 -16.73 3.86
C ILE A 28 43.17 -15.55 3.18
N PRO A 29 42.54 -14.35 3.05
CA PRO A 29 43.23 -13.16 2.56
C PRO A 29 44.44 -12.80 3.43
N TYR A 30 45.56 -12.37 2.84
CA TYR A 30 46.74 -11.99 3.62
C TYR A 30 46.52 -10.72 4.46
N SER A 31 45.64 -9.80 4.04
CA SER A 31 45.21 -8.66 4.86
C SER A 31 44.56 -9.13 6.17
N TRP A 32 43.65 -10.10 6.11
CA TRP A 32 42.93 -10.58 7.29
C TRP A 32 43.85 -11.14 8.38
N TRP A 33 44.94 -11.79 7.95
CA TRP A 33 45.97 -12.24 8.87
C TRP A 33 46.78 -11.08 9.45
N ARG A 34 47.24 -10.15 8.60
CA ARG A 34 48.04 -8.98 9.01
C ARG A 34 47.28 -8.07 9.98
N ASP A 35 46.07 -7.68 9.62
CA ASP A 35 45.23 -6.75 10.37
C ASP A 35 44.91 -7.30 11.77
N ALA A 36 44.88 -8.62 11.94
CA ALA A 36 44.76 -9.30 13.23
C ALA A 36 46.07 -9.32 14.03
N GLN A 37 47.24 -9.49 13.39
CA GLN A 37 48.53 -9.44 14.08
C GLN A 37 48.84 -8.06 14.65
N ASP A 38 48.61 -6.99 13.88
CA ASP A 38 48.95 -5.61 14.28
C ASP A 38 48.14 -5.11 15.50
N SER A 39 47.08 -5.82 15.89
CA SER A 39 46.30 -5.55 17.11
C SER A 39 47.00 -6.00 18.42
N VAL A 40 47.96 -6.94 18.34
CA VAL A 40 48.55 -7.60 19.51
C VAL A 40 49.91 -6.97 19.86
N LEU A 41 49.86 -5.78 20.47
CA LEU A 41 51.01 -5.14 21.09
C LEU A 41 51.54 -6.00 22.26
N GLY A 42 52.59 -6.80 22.04
CA GLY A 42 53.23 -7.50 23.15
C GLY A 42 54.43 -8.40 22.85
N ASP A 43 54.42 -9.18 21.76
CA ASP A 43 55.40 -10.26 21.58
C ASP A 43 56.15 -10.18 20.24
N SER A 44 57.36 -9.62 20.28
CA SER A 44 58.18 -9.34 19.10
C SER A 44 59.20 -10.45 18.81
N ASP A 45 58.75 -11.70 18.68
CA ASP A 45 59.48 -12.76 17.98
C ASP A 45 58.68 -13.24 16.76
N GLY A 46 58.88 -12.54 15.65
CA GLY A 46 58.01 -12.64 14.48
C GLY A 46 58.12 -13.99 13.77
N LYS A 47 57.05 -14.80 13.83
CA LYS A 47 56.85 -15.99 12.99
C LYS A 47 56.90 -15.61 11.50
N ARG A 48 58.09 -15.58 10.90
CA ARG A 48 58.31 -15.38 9.47
C ARG A 48 57.60 -16.48 8.68
N GLY A 49 56.45 -16.15 8.08
CA GLY A 49 55.78 -17.03 7.12
C GLY A 49 56.65 -17.22 5.89
N ILE A 50 56.64 -18.43 5.33
CA ILE A 50 57.43 -18.74 4.13
C ILE A 50 56.64 -18.26 2.90
N LEU A 51 57.20 -17.31 2.15
CA LEU A 51 56.58 -16.82 0.92
C LEU A 51 56.79 -17.82 -0.24
N TYR A 52 55.68 -18.23 -0.83
CA TYR A 52 55.60 -19.02 -2.04
C TYR A 52 54.98 -18.22 -3.19
N VAL A 53 55.61 -18.29 -4.36
CA VAL A 53 55.20 -17.62 -5.59
C VAL A 53 54.78 -18.67 -6.63
N THR A 54 53.64 -18.46 -7.28
CA THR A 54 53.22 -19.34 -8.40
C THR A 54 54.04 -19.10 -9.66
N SER A 55 54.56 -20.17 -10.25
CA SER A 55 55.09 -20.21 -11.61
C SER A 55 54.40 -21.30 -12.44
N GLN A 56 54.30 -21.09 -13.76
CA GLN A 56 53.65 -22.05 -14.65
C GLN A 56 54.49 -23.33 -14.76
N ALA A 57 53.87 -24.49 -14.58
CA ALA A 57 54.54 -25.78 -14.69
C ALA A 57 54.96 -26.05 -16.15
N SER A 58 56.27 -26.17 -16.40
CA SER A 58 56.83 -26.24 -17.75
C SER A 58 56.40 -27.51 -18.50
N SER A 59 55.46 -27.37 -19.43
CA SER A 59 54.98 -28.45 -20.28
C SER A 59 54.78 -27.97 -21.72
N TYR A 60 55.62 -28.50 -22.63
CA TYR A 60 55.56 -28.40 -24.09
C TYR A 60 55.32 -27.01 -24.70
N ALA A 61 56.41 -26.36 -25.12
CA ALA A 61 56.37 -25.30 -26.12
C ALA A 61 56.06 -25.90 -27.51
N GLY A 62 54.84 -25.70 -28.03
CA GLY A 62 54.46 -26.11 -29.38
C GLY A 62 52.98 -25.87 -29.72
N PRO A 63 52.58 -25.97 -31.00
CA PRO A 63 51.22 -25.58 -31.45
C PRO A 63 50.06 -26.43 -30.90
N MET A 64 50.31 -27.55 -30.23
CA MET A 64 49.27 -28.47 -29.73
C MET A 64 48.50 -27.98 -28.48
N LYS A 65 48.84 -26.81 -27.91
CA LYS A 65 48.24 -26.30 -26.66
C LYS A 65 46.71 -26.14 -26.74
N ILE A 66 46.16 -25.83 -27.93
CA ILE A 66 44.73 -25.56 -28.15
C ILE A 66 43.85 -26.81 -27.97
N ILE A 67 44.36 -28.01 -28.30
CA ILE A 67 43.54 -29.23 -28.34
C ILE A 67 43.42 -29.88 -26.95
N ASN A 68 44.45 -29.73 -26.09
CA ASN A 68 44.50 -30.42 -24.80
C ASN A 68 43.59 -29.80 -23.72
N ASN A 69 43.40 -28.47 -23.77
CA ASN A 69 42.53 -27.73 -22.83
C ASN A 69 41.03 -28.08 -22.96
N ILE A 70 40.63 -28.82 -24.00
CA ILE A 70 39.24 -29.26 -24.21
C ILE A 70 38.95 -30.59 -23.47
N PHE A 71 39.98 -31.40 -23.18
CA PHE A 71 39.81 -32.78 -22.68
C PHE A 71 40.52 -33.10 -21.37
N ASN A 72 41.46 -32.27 -20.88
CA ASN A 72 42.05 -32.43 -19.54
C ASN A 72 41.55 -31.34 -18.58
N SER A 73 40.98 -31.76 -17.44
CA SER A 73 40.32 -30.91 -16.44
C SER A 73 41.11 -30.82 -15.12
N ASP A 74 42.44 -30.73 -15.22
CA ASP A 74 43.37 -30.64 -14.09
C ASP A 74 44.11 -29.29 -14.15
N LEU A 75 44.09 -28.54 -13.05
CA LEU A 75 44.89 -27.33 -12.88
C LEU A 75 46.25 -27.69 -12.28
N VAL A 76 47.35 -27.31 -12.93
CA VAL A 76 48.72 -27.67 -12.53
C VAL A 76 49.62 -26.44 -12.54
N PHE A 77 50.28 -26.16 -11.42
CA PHE A 77 51.21 -25.05 -11.26
C PHE A 77 52.32 -25.39 -10.25
N ASN A 78 53.41 -24.62 -10.24
CA ASN A 78 54.49 -24.80 -9.27
C ASN A 78 54.47 -23.65 -8.26
N LEU A 79 54.62 -23.95 -6.97
CA LEU A 79 54.94 -22.99 -5.92
C LEU A 79 56.46 -22.97 -5.72
N LYS A 80 57.12 -21.86 -6.05
CA LYS A 80 58.55 -21.66 -5.78
C LYS A 80 58.71 -20.93 -4.46
N ARG A 81 59.59 -21.42 -3.58
CA ARG A 81 60.00 -20.70 -2.37
C ARG A 81 60.86 -19.49 -2.76
N GLU A 82 60.57 -18.34 -2.17
CA GLU A 82 61.44 -17.18 -2.19
C GLU A 82 62.39 -17.26 -0.98
N GLU A 83 63.71 -17.20 -1.20
CA GLU A 83 64.73 -17.29 -0.15
C GLU A 83 65.35 -15.91 0.11
N ASP A 84 65.74 -15.64 1.36
CA ASP A 84 66.11 -14.33 1.90
C ASP A 84 67.02 -13.49 0.99
N THR A 85 66.42 -12.53 0.27
CA THR A 85 67.13 -11.40 -0.33
C THR A 85 67.46 -10.37 0.75
N VAL A 86 68.76 -10.15 0.95
CA VAL A 86 69.30 -9.29 2.01
C VAL A 86 68.90 -7.81 1.81
N HIS A 87 68.75 -7.08 2.92
CA HIS A 87 68.16 -5.74 2.99
C HIS A 87 68.68 -4.70 1.98
N SER A 88 67.74 -3.92 1.44
CA SER A 88 67.87 -2.47 1.34
C SER A 88 66.57 -1.84 1.85
N GLY A 89 66.64 -1.05 2.92
CA GLY A 89 65.45 -0.54 3.59
C GLY A 89 64.89 0.74 2.98
N GLU A 90 63.64 0.69 2.53
CA GLU A 90 62.75 1.85 2.39
C GLU A 90 61.38 1.47 2.97
N ASN A 91 60.70 2.43 3.61
CA ASN A 91 59.31 2.27 4.07
C ASN A 91 58.35 2.41 2.89
N GLY A 92 58.49 1.55 1.89
CA GLY A 92 57.57 1.45 0.77
C GLY A 92 56.31 0.71 1.20
N GLU A 93 55.15 1.37 1.10
CA GLU A 93 53.86 0.67 1.15
C GLU A 93 53.85 -0.42 0.06
N VAL A 94 53.91 -1.69 0.44
CA VAL A 94 53.71 -2.80 -0.50
C VAL A 94 52.26 -2.76 -0.93
N GLY A 95 52.00 -2.05 -2.02
CA GLY A 95 50.68 -1.80 -2.56
C GLY A 95 49.90 -3.11 -2.70
N VAL A 96 48.73 -3.16 -2.07
CA VAL A 96 47.94 -4.39 -1.94
C VAL A 96 47.38 -4.80 -3.30
N SER A 97 48.17 -5.58 -4.03
CA SER A 97 47.65 -6.49 -5.05
C SER A 97 46.69 -7.45 -4.37
N GLY A 98 45.50 -7.65 -4.93
CA GLY A 98 44.46 -8.46 -4.28
C GLY A 98 44.80 -9.95 -4.16
N ARG A 99 45.90 -10.42 -4.77
CA ARG A 99 46.28 -11.84 -4.90
C ARG A 99 47.30 -12.32 -3.86
N ASP A 100 47.36 -11.65 -2.72
CA ASP A 100 48.15 -12.06 -1.56
C ASP A 100 47.27 -12.85 -0.56
N TYR A 101 47.66 -14.09 -0.26
CA TYR A 101 46.93 -15.02 0.62
C TYR A 101 47.81 -15.59 1.73
N ALA A 102 47.17 -16.06 2.82
CA ALA A 102 47.83 -16.76 3.93
C ALA A 102 47.31 -18.19 4.10
N LEU A 103 48.22 -19.12 4.39
CA LEU A 103 47.95 -20.45 4.92
C LEU A 103 48.21 -20.44 6.43
N VAL A 104 47.18 -20.69 7.24
CA VAL A 104 47.24 -20.61 8.70
C VAL A 104 46.66 -21.87 9.36
N PRO A 105 47.17 -22.33 10.52
CA PRO A 105 46.54 -23.41 11.28
C PRO A 105 45.28 -22.90 12.01
N ALA A 106 44.43 -23.84 12.44
CA ALA A 106 43.15 -23.57 13.11
C ALA A 106 43.18 -22.49 14.21
N GLU A 107 44.20 -22.47 15.07
CA GLU A 107 44.36 -21.47 16.14
C GLU A 107 44.47 -20.04 15.61
N MET A 108 45.31 -19.85 14.58
CA MET A 108 45.55 -18.54 13.98
C MET A 108 44.41 -18.13 13.04
N TRP A 109 43.69 -19.09 12.45
CA TRP A 109 42.39 -18.84 11.81
C TRP A 109 41.36 -18.30 12.79
N VAL A 110 41.17 -18.95 13.95
CA VAL A 110 40.19 -18.51 14.96
C VAL A 110 40.55 -17.12 15.52
N GLN A 111 41.83 -16.75 15.61
CA GLN A 111 42.23 -15.38 15.94
C GLN A 111 41.85 -14.36 14.84
N ALA A 112 42.13 -14.64 13.57
CA ALA A 112 41.79 -13.74 12.47
C ALA A 112 40.27 -13.60 12.29
N LEU A 113 39.52 -14.71 12.39
CA LEU A 113 38.06 -14.73 12.37
C LEU A 113 37.47 -13.92 13.52
N ARG A 114 37.95 -14.13 14.76
CA ARG A 114 37.58 -13.31 15.92
C ARG A 114 37.81 -11.83 15.65
N TRP A 115 39.00 -11.44 15.20
CA TRP A 115 39.29 -10.04 14.95
C TRP A 115 38.39 -9.42 13.87
N HIS A 116 38.01 -10.16 12.83
CA HIS A 116 37.06 -9.64 11.84
C HIS A 116 35.60 -9.59 12.31
N SER A 117 35.16 -10.54 13.14
CA SER A 117 33.82 -10.51 13.74
C SER A 117 33.74 -9.45 14.86
N ASP A 118 34.79 -9.31 15.67
CA ASP A 118 34.93 -8.27 16.70
C ASP A 118 35.12 -6.87 16.08
N SER A 119 35.81 -6.73 14.94
CA SER A 119 35.91 -5.46 14.19
C SER A 119 34.56 -5.01 13.62
N LYS A 120 33.73 -5.97 13.15
CA LYS A 120 32.32 -5.70 12.79
C LYS A 120 31.47 -5.34 14.02
N ALA A 121 31.74 -5.94 15.19
CA ALA A 121 30.99 -5.71 16.43
C ALA A 121 31.42 -4.43 17.17
N ALA A 122 32.69 -4.01 17.09
CA ALA A 122 33.22 -2.83 17.76
C ALA A 122 32.64 -1.50 17.26
N VAL A 123 31.93 -1.53 16.13
CA VAL A 123 31.15 -0.39 15.59
C VAL A 123 29.72 -0.36 16.18
N LYS A 124 29.25 -1.43 16.83
CA LYS A 124 27.93 -1.51 17.51
C LYS A 124 27.92 -2.45 18.74
N ASP A 125 28.11 -1.85 19.91
CA ASP A 125 27.66 -2.32 21.23
C ASP A 125 27.89 -3.80 21.62
N GLY A 126 29.12 -4.07 22.06
CA GLY A 126 29.31 -4.68 23.39
C GLY A 126 28.99 -6.17 23.57
N LYS A 127 28.64 -6.92 22.52
CA LYS A 127 28.53 -8.39 22.58
C LYS A 127 29.87 -9.06 22.28
N CYS A 128 30.29 -9.94 23.19
CA CYS A 128 31.50 -10.75 23.04
C CYS A 128 31.28 -11.92 22.07
N PHE A 129 32.29 -12.20 21.23
CA PHE A 129 32.30 -13.30 20.27
C PHE A 129 32.11 -14.69 20.92
N SER A 130 31.26 -15.52 20.30
CA SER A 130 31.11 -16.95 20.62
C SER A 130 31.41 -17.80 19.39
N ALA A 131 32.31 -18.77 19.52
CA ALA A 131 32.69 -19.72 18.45
C ALA A 131 31.61 -20.81 18.21
N ALA A 132 30.40 -20.38 17.83
CA ALA A 132 29.31 -21.24 17.42
C ALA A 132 29.33 -21.50 15.90
N GLU A 133 28.48 -22.40 15.42
CA GLU A 133 28.60 -23.01 14.09
C GLU A 133 28.32 -22.05 12.91
N ASP A 134 27.67 -20.90 13.16
CA ASP A 134 27.24 -19.96 12.11
C ASP A 134 28.42 -19.36 11.30
N ASP A 135 29.51 -18.97 11.95
CA ASP A 135 30.70 -18.38 11.29
C ASP A 135 31.52 -19.41 10.47
N MET A 136 31.22 -20.72 10.58
CA MET A 136 31.83 -21.76 9.74
C MET A 136 31.13 -21.96 8.40
N THR A 137 29.94 -21.36 8.18
CA THR A 137 29.13 -21.58 6.97
C THR A 137 29.78 -21.12 5.66
N ASP A 138 30.71 -20.16 5.72
CA ASP A 138 31.49 -19.66 4.57
C ASP A 138 32.75 -20.49 4.27
N VAL A 139 33.10 -21.49 5.10
CA VAL A 139 34.29 -22.34 4.91
C VAL A 139 33.94 -23.57 4.05
N TYR A 140 34.75 -23.86 3.03
CA TYR A 140 34.60 -25.06 2.20
C TYR A 140 35.93 -25.82 2.00
N PRO A 141 35.91 -27.16 2.01
CA PRO A 141 37.10 -27.97 1.81
C PRO A 141 37.54 -28.00 0.35
N LEU A 142 38.85 -27.97 0.13
CA LEU A 142 39.51 -28.11 -1.16
C LEU A 142 40.67 -29.10 -1.05
N GLN A 143 40.72 -30.10 -1.95
CA GLN A 143 41.77 -31.12 -1.98
C GLN A 143 42.77 -30.84 -3.10
N LEU A 144 44.04 -30.74 -2.74
CA LEU A 144 45.17 -30.50 -3.65
C LEU A 144 46.13 -31.68 -3.56
N ARG A 145 46.77 -32.06 -4.66
CA ARG A 145 47.86 -33.05 -4.67
C ARG A 145 49.19 -32.32 -4.82
N LEU A 146 50.08 -32.54 -3.85
CA LEU A 146 51.42 -32.00 -3.81
C LEU A 146 52.45 -33.03 -4.31
N SER A 147 53.44 -32.57 -5.06
CA SER A 147 54.56 -33.39 -5.54
C SER A 147 55.82 -32.55 -5.64
N ALA A 148 56.93 -33.02 -5.05
CA ALA A 148 58.22 -32.36 -5.24
C ALA A 148 58.82 -32.75 -6.61
N PRO A 149 59.00 -31.82 -7.57
CA PRO A 149 59.93 -32.04 -8.67
C PRO A 149 61.36 -32.17 -8.14
N ARG A 150 62.30 -32.63 -8.98
CA ARG A 150 63.72 -32.81 -8.60
C ARG A 150 64.51 -31.51 -8.40
N GLU A 151 63.82 -30.38 -8.35
CA GLU A 151 64.37 -29.04 -8.11
C GLU A 151 64.17 -28.70 -6.65
N THR A 152 65.22 -28.26 -5.94
CA THR A 152 65.23 -28.25 -4.47
C THR A 152 64.23 -27.29 -3.81
N ASN A 153 63.75 -26.28 -4.55
CA ASN A 153 63.02 -25.13 -4.00
C ASN A 153 61.65 -24.91 -4.69
N SER A 154 61.13 -25.86 -5.47
CA SER A 154 59.81 -25.79 -6.10
C SER A 154 58.92 -26.97 -5.67
N LEU A 155 57.61 -26.71 -5.57
CA LEU A 155 56.59 -27.69 -5.19
C LEU A 155 55.49 -27.70 -6.25
N GLY A 156 55.34 -28.82 -6.96
CA GLY A 156 54.27 -28.99 -7.94
C GLY A 156 52.93 -29.21 -7.24
N VAL A 157 51.94 -28.41 -7.61
CA VAL A 157 50.56 -28.46 -7.10
C VAL A 157 49.63 -28.88 -8.24
N ARG A 158 48.78 -29.87 -7.98
CA ARG A 158 47.70 -30.29 -8.89
C ARG A 158 46.36 -30.23 -8.17
N ILE A 159 45.38 -29.58 -8.79
CA ILE A 159 43.98 -29.60 -8.36
C ILE A 159 43.20 -30.29 -9.49
N THR A 160 42.49 -31.37 -9.19
CA THR A 160 41.71 -32.13 -10.19
C THR A 160 40.22 -32.00 -9.94
N LYS A 161 39.42 -32.09 -11.01
CA LYS A 161 37.96 -32.22 -10.92
C LYS A 161 37.52 -33.62 -10.41
N LYS A 162 38.45 -34.56 -10.26
CA LYS A 162 38.19 -35.91 -9.70
C LYS A 162 38.28 -35.91 -8.17
N ASP A 163 39.21 -35.14 -7.62
CA ASP A 163 39.47 -35.04 -6.17
C ASP A 163 38.60 -33.96 -5.50
N ASN A 164 37.82 -33.18 -6.27
CA ASN A 164 37.06 -32.03 -5.78
C ASN A 164 35.63 -31.98 -6.34
N GLY A 165 34.68 -31.51 -5.52
CA GLY A 165 33.32 -31.19 -5.97
C GLY A 165 33.32 -30.12 -7.06
N VAL A 166 32.39 -30.20 -8.02
CA VAL A 166 32.40 -29.40 -9.26
C VAL A 166 32.43 -27.88 -8.99
N GLU A 167 31.71 -27.40 -7.99
CA GLU A 167 31.71 -25.97 -7.64
C GLU A 167 32.98 -25.53 -6.89
N PHE A 168 33.54 -26.36 -6.01
CA PHE A 168 34.81 -26.09 -5.35
C PHE A 168 35.97 -26.09 -6.35
N PHE A 169 35.95 -27.00 -7.33
CA PHE A 169 36.90 -27.01 -8.44
C PHE A 169 36.79 -25.73 -9.30
N LYS A 170 35.59 -25.26 -9.64
CA LYS A 170 35.39 -23.97 -10.34
C LYS A 170 35.96 -22.80 -9.52
N ARG A 171 35.71 -22.75 -8.20
CA ARG A 171 36.25 -21.70 -7.30
C ARG A 171 37.79 -21.75 -7.26
N ALA A 172 38.37 -22.93 -7.12
CA ALA A 172 39.82 -23.12 -7.16
C ALA A 172 40.43 -22.66 -8.49
N CYS A 173 39.78 -22.94 -9.63
CA CYS A 173 40.24 -22.43 -10.94
C CYS A 173 40.24 -20.90 -11.04
N LYS A 174 39.38 -20.17 -10.30
CA LYS A 174 39.45 -18.70 -10.23
C LYS A 174 40.65 -18.24 -9.40
N ILE A 175 40.79 -18.79 -8.20
CA ILE A 175 41.81 -18.41 -7.21
C ILE A 175 43.21 -18.72 -7.75
N PHE A 176 43.42 -19.94 -8.25
CA PHE A 176 44.73 -20.48 -8.63
C PHE A 176 45.02 -20.42 -10.15
N SER A 177 44.24 -19.69 -10.97
CA SER A 177 44.63 -19.45 -12.36
C SER A 177 45.85 -18.54 -12.45
N VAL A 178 46.90 -19.05 -13.11
CA VAL A 178 48.22 -18.43 -13.30
C VAL A 178 48.38 -17.82 -14.70
N GLU A 179 47.26 -17.46 -15.35
CA GLU A 179 47.25 -16.90 -16.72
C GLU A 179 47.06 -15.37 -16.77
N SER A 180 47.01 -14.67 -15.63
CA SER A 180 46.76 -13.21 -15.59
C SER A 180 47.64 -12.44 -14.62
N GLU A 181 47.77 -12.88 -13.37
CA GLU A 181 48.52 -12.19 -12.32
C GLU A 181 49.22 -13.19 -11.40
N MET A 182 50.37 -12.79 -10.84
CA MET A 182 51.21 -13.61 -9.96
C MET A 182 50.55 -13.78 -8.58
N LEU A 183 50.24 -15.02 -8.21
CA LEU A 183 49.67 -15.37 -6.91
C LEU A 183 50.78 -15.53 -5.86
N ARG A 184 50.59 -14.92 -4.68
CA ARG A 184 51.49 -15.01 -3.53
C ARG A 184 50.79 -15.69 -2.37
N ILE A 185 51.45 -16.70 -1.78
CA ILE A 185 50.93 -17.46 -0.65
C ILE A 185 51.98 -17.46 0.46
N TRP A 186 51.64 -16.89 1.60
CA TRP A 186 52.45 -16.93 2.82
C TRP A 186 52.07 -18.15 3.67
N ASP A 187 52.98 -19.08 3.89
CA ASP A 187 52.74 -20.21 4.81
C ASP A 187 53.18 -19.91 6.25
N PHE A 188 52.20 -19.81 7.14
CA PHE A 188 52.36 -19.75 8.60
C PHE A 188 51.93 -21.06 9.28
N SER A 189 51.40 -22.05 8.54
CA SER A 189 51.02 -23.37 9.06
C SER A 189 52.23 -24.27 9.35
N GLY A 190 53.36 -24.01 8.69
CA GLY A 190 54.58 -24.83 8.78
C GLY A 190 54.48 -26.19 8.08
N GLN A 191 53.26 -26.67 7.77
CA GLN A 191 53.06 -27.96 7.12
C GLN A 191 53.66 -28.01 5.70
N THR A 192 53.75 -26.88 4.97
CA THR A 192 54.43 -26.89 3.67
C THR A 192 55.90 -27.28 3.81
N SER A 193 56.56 -26.86 4.91
CA SER A 193 57.95 -27.20 5.19
C SER A 193 58.17 -28.70 5.49
N LEU A 194 57.18 -29.37 6.08
CA LEU A 194 57.24 -30.81 6.40
C LEU A 194 57.25 -31.70 5.16
N PHE A 195 56.71 -31.24 4.02
CA PHE A 195 56.82 -31.97 2.75
C PHE A 195 58.26 -31.93 2.20
N PHE A 196 59.01 -30.83 2.39
CA PHE A 196 60.41 -30.72 1.97
C PHE A 196 61.39 -31.53 2.86
N THR A 197 61.02 -31.87 4.10
CA THR A 197 61.82 -32.74 4.98
C THR A 197 61.46 -34.22 4.87
N ASN A 198 60.18 -34.59 4.70
CA ASN A 198 59.77 -36.00 4.64
C ASN A 198 60.31 -36.78 3.42
N GLU A 199 60.54 -36.15 2.26
CA GLU A 199 61.16 -36.87 1.14
C GLU A 199 62.66 -37.15 1.35
N LYS A 200 63.36 -36.40 2.21
CA LYS A 200 64.77 -36.65 2.52
C LYS A 200 64.99 -37.89 3.40
N SER A 201 63.94 -38.44 4.01
CA SER A 201 64.02 -39.55 4.97
C SER A 201 63.45 -40.89 4.46
N LYS A 202 62.92 -40.97 3.23
CA LYS A 202 62.30 -42.20 2.68
C LYS A 202 62.73 -42.55 1.25
N PHE A 203 63.79 -43.34 1.15
CA PHE A 203 64.06 -44.25 0.03
C PHE A 203 64.16 -45.68 0.62
N PRO A 204 63.60 -46.72 -0.04
CA PRO A 204 64.13 -47.14 -1.33
C PRO A 204 63.11 -47.32 -2.47
N SER A 205 63.58 -46.95 -3.67
CA SER A 205 63.31 -47.50 -5.02
C SER A 205 61.98 -48.23 -5.37
N TYR A 206 61.47 -47.85 -6.55
CA TYR A 206 60.48 -48.51 -7.43
C TYR A 206 58.97 -48.19 -7.26
N GLN A 207 58.41 -47.70 -8.37
CA GLN A 207 57.01 -47.84 -8.81
C GLN A 207 55.87 -47.29 -7.93
N ARG A 208 55.81 -45.96 -7.80
CA ARG A 208 54.60 -45.13 -8.07
C ARG A 208 55.03 -43.66 -8.19
N GLN A 209 54.77 -43.03 -9.34
CA GLN A 209 55.26 -41.65 -9.62
C GLN A 209 54.15 -40.69 -10.09
N SER A 210 52.88 -41.07 -9.93
CA SER A 210 51.72 -40.34 -10.45
C SER A 210 50.67 -39.96 -9.39
N GLU A 211 50.86 -40.36 -8.14
CA GLU A 211 49.93 -40.09 -7.03
C GLU A 211 50.59 -39.16 -6.01
N GLY A 212 50.50 -37.85 -6.25
CA GLY A 212 50.98 -36.83 -5.31
C GLY A 212 50.20 -36.85 -3.99
N ILE A 213 50.84 -36.37 -2.92
CA ILE A 213 50.34 -36.39 -1.54
C ILE A 213 49.11 -35.47 -1.43
N PRO A 214 47.95 -35.96 -0.94
CA PRO A 214 46.77 -35.13 -0.77
C PRO A 214 46.92 -34.20 0.43
N LEU A 215 46.79 -32.90 0.19
CA LEU A 215 46.57 -31.87 1.19
C LEU A 215 45.11 -31.40 1.14
N GLU A 216 44.51 -31.18 2.31
CA GLU A 216 43.16 -30.65 2.45
C GLU A 216 43.24 -29.26 3.05
N LEU A 217 42.70 -28.25 2.34
CA LEU A 217 42.63 -26.87 2.77
C LEU A 217 41.19 -26.47 3.03
N GLN A 218 40.95 -25.78 4.14
CA GLN A 218 39.67 -25.16 4.46
C GLN A 218 39.67 -23.72 3.94
N VAL A 219 39.01 -23.50 2.81
CA VAL A 219 39.01 -22.21 2.11
C VAL A 219 37.83 -21.38 2.60
N TYR A 220 38.09 -20.19 3.16
CA TYR A 220 37.03 -19.27 3.57
C TYR A 220 36.36 -18.59 2.35
N GLY A 221 35.24 -17.90 2.57
CA GLY A 221 34.35 -17.28 1.57
C GLY A 221 34.96 -16.13 0.76
N LEU A 222 36.00 -16.40 -0.02
CA LEU A 222 36.66 -15.46 -0.92
C LEU A 222 35.72 -15.01 -2.06
N SER A 223 35.01 -13.90 -1.83
CA SER A 223 34.15 -13.26 -2.83
C SER A 223 34.94 -12.67 -4.01
N ASP A 224 34.34 -12.59 -5.20
CA ASP A 224 34.96 -12.19 -6.48
C ASP A 224 35.30 -10.68 -6.58
N SER A 225 35.98 -10.11 -5.58
CA SER A 225 36.26 -8.67 -5.46
C SER A 225 37.63 -8.25 -6.01
N PHE A 226 37.95 -8.65 -7.25
CA PHE A 226 39.17 -8.24 -7.96
C PHE A 226 38.94 -7.00 -8.84
N LYS A 227 38.88 -5.81 -8.22
CA LYS A 227 38.93 -4.52 -8.93
C LYS A 227 40.31 -3.88 -8.73
N CYS A 228 41.24 -4.18 -9.63
CA CYS A 228 42.53 -3.51 -9.68
C CYS A 228 42.36 -2.01 -10.04
N ARG A 229 43.24 -1.16 -9.51
CA ARG A 229 43.02 0.29 -9.39
C ARG A 229 43.94 1.09 -10.32
N GLU A 230 43.65 1.11 -11.62
CA GLU A 230 44.31 2.02 -12.56
C GLU A 230 43.57 3.36 -12.69
N GLY A 231 44.32 4.44 -12.97
CA GLY A 231 43.84 5.80 -12.73
C GLY A 231 44.07 6.78 -13.89
N LYS A 232 43.08 7.68 -14.04
CA LYS A 232 43.14 9.00 -14.70
C LYS A 232 43.78 9.09 -16.09
N LYS A 233 42.95 9.48 -17.07
CA LYS A 233 43.09 10.84 -17.62
C LYS A 233 41.79 11.41 -18.17
N ASP A 234 41.82 12.72 -18.41
CA ASP A 234 40.71 13.58 -18.78
C ASP A 234 40.29 13.43 -20.25
N GLU A 235 39.04 13.78 -20.59
CA GLU A 235 38.80 15.01 -21.35
C GLU A 235 37.34 15.49 -21.29
N ARG A 236 37.11 16.72 -21.77
CA ARG A 236 35.80 17.41 -21.77
C ARG A 236 35.22 17.46 -23.18
N ALA A 237 33.95 17.12 -23.34
CA ALA A 237 33.15 17.58 -24.47
C ALA A 237 31.70 17.79 -24.05
N ALA A 238 31.23 19.04 -24.11
CA ALA A 238 29.81 19.38 -24.09
C ALA A 238 29.40 19.83 -25.49
N GLN A 239 28.25 19.36 -25.98
CA GLN A 239 27.59 20.01 -27.11
C GLN A 239 26.08 19.75 -27.13
N HIS A 240 25.35 20.78 -27.53
CA HIS A 240 23.89 20.79 -27.59
C HIS A 240 23.39 20.13 -28.88
N SER A 241 22.19 19.56 -28.83
CA SER A 241 21.21 19.70 -29.91
C SER A 241 19.79 19.64 -29.34
N THR A 242 18.80 20.11 -30.09
CA THR A 242 17.43 20.36 -29.62
C THR A 242 16.45 20.22 -30.81
N ILE A 243 15.15 20.13 -30.53
CA ILE A 243 13.97 20.35 -31.41
C ILE A 243 13.20 19.08 -31.87
N ALA A 244 11.86 19.21 -31.84
CA ALA A 244 10.77 18.37 -32.37
C ALA A 244 10.56 16.99 -31.68
N SER A 245 9.36 16.58 -31.23
CA SER A 245 7.98 16.65 -31.81
C SER A 245 7.83 15.68 -33.01
N SER A 246 6.85 14.76 -33.07
CA SER A 246 5.46 14.88 -32.62
C SER A 246 4.81 13.54 -32.18
N CYS A 247 3.53 13.61 -31.79
CA CYS A 247 2.62 12.46 -31.62
C CYS A 247 2.24 11.85 -33.02
N CYS A 248 1.43 10.80 -33.20
CA CYS A 248 0.53 9.98 -32.35
C CYS A 248 0.10 8.69 -33.13
N GLY A 249 -0.56 7.74 -32.47
CA GLY A 249 -1.57 6.88 -33.14
C GLY A 249 -1.41 5.36 -32.94
N SER A 250 -2.50 4.70 -32.52
CA SER A 250 -2.60 3.24 -32.36
C SER A 250 -3.53 2.62 -33.41
N SER A 251 -3.23 1.43 -33.92
CA SER A 251 -4.22 0.52 -34.52
C SER A 251 -3.74 -0.95 -34.47
N VAL A 252 -4.68 -1.88 -34.62
CA VAL A 252 -4.54 -3.33 -34.34
C VAL A 252 -4.94 -4.14 -35.57
N MET A 253 -4.28 -5.28 -35.86
CA MET A 253 -4.86 -6.39 -36.65
C MET A 253 -4.20 -7.76 -36.40
N MET A 254 -4.93 -8.81 -36.80
CA MET A 254 -4.52 -10.22 -37.00
C MET A 254 -5.20 -10.72 -38.31
N ASN A 255 -5.03 -11.93 -38.86
CA ASN A 255 -4.37 -13.17 -38.40
C ASN A 255 -3.93 -14.01 -39.63
N GLY A 256 -3.07 -15.02 -39.45
CA GLY A 256 -2.74 -15.99 -40.51
C GLY A 256 -1.51 -16.86 -40.22
N SER A 257 -1.55 -18.13 -40.64
CA SER A 257 -0.58 -19.17 -40.20
C SER A 257 0.07 -19.97 -41.34
N GLY A 258 1.34 -20.33 -41.15
CA GLY A 258 2.08 -21.38 -41.88
C GLY A 258 2.99 -20.88 -43.01
N GLY A 259 4.21 -21.39 -43.21
CA GLY A 259 5.02 -22.30 -42.37
C GLY A 259 6.15 -22.99 -43.16
N ILE A 260 7.27 -23.36 -42.49
CA ILE A 260 8.40 -24.21 -42.99
C ILE A 260 9.26 -23.55 -44.10
N THR A 261 10.61 -23.44 -44.09
CA THR A 261 11.71 -23.82 -43.16
C THR A 261 12.99 -23.02 -43.46
N ASN A 262 13.85 -22.80 -42.44
CA ASN A 262 15.33 -22.64 -42.50
C ASN A 262 15.96 -21.50 -43.34
N SER A 263 17.08 -20.84 -42.94
CA SER A 263 18.00 -21.02 -41.78
C SER A 263 18.75 -19.70 -41.43
N ASN A 264 19.74 -19.82 -40.52
CA ASN A 264 20.86 -18.90 -40.25
C ASN A 264 20.67 -17.79 -39.18
N PHE A 265 20.87 -18.23 -37.92
CA PHE A 265 21.71 -17.58 -36.91
C PHE A 265 22.49 -16.30 -37.31
N ILE A 266 22.18 -15.19 -36.66
CA ILE A 266 23.19 -14.36 -35.97
C ILE A 266 22.62 -14.01 -34.58
N ARG A 267 23.33 -14.37 -33.50
CA ARG A 267 23.03 -13.95 -32.13
C ARG A 267 24.19 -13.09 -31.65
N SER A 268 24.04 -11.77 -31.74
CA SER A 268 25.05 -10.82 -31.27
C SER A 268 25.25 -10.94 -29.75
N VAL A 269 26.50 -10.86 -29.31
CA VAL A 269 26.88 -11.00 -27.91
C VAL A 269 27.11 -9.62 -27.29
N TRP A 270 26.19 -9.23 -26.40
CA TRP A 270 26.51 -8.32 -25.30
C TRP A 270 25.95 -8.90 -24.01
N GLY A 271 26.80 -9.60 -23.26
CA GLY A 271 26.51 -9.97 -21.88
C GLY A 271 26.92 -8.80 -20.97
N SER A 272 25.96 -8.25 -20.23
CA SER A 272 26.29 -7.39 -19.08
C SER A 272 26.83 -8.27 -17.95
N SER A 273 27.77 -7.77 -17.15
CA SER A 273 28.35 -8.51 -16.04
C SER A 273 27.34 -8.73 -14.92
N CYS A 274 27.20 -9.96 -14.43
CA CYS A 274 26.47 -10.25 -13.20
C CYS A 274 27.19 -9.59 -12.02
N GLU A 275 26.60 -8.55 -11.44
CA GLU A 275 27.11 -7.95 -10.21
C GLU A 275 26.84 -8.87 -9.01
N ALA A 276 27.83 -9.02 -8.13
CA ALA A 276 27.64 -9.64 -6.83
C ALA A 276 26.98 -8.63 -5.87
N GLY A 277 25.64 -8.55 -5.90
CA GLY A 277 24.90 -7.58 -5.07
C GLY A 277 23.37 -7.63 -5.15
N SER A 278 22.78 -8.79 -5.46
CA SER A 278 21.38 -8.89 -5.92
C SER A 278 20.50 -9.97 -5.25
N LEU A 279 20.87 -10.47 -4.06
CA LEU A 279 20.04 -11.44 -3.32
C LEU A 279 18.66 -10.84 -3.00
N GLY A 280 17.57 -11.53 -3.34
CA GLY A 280 16.19 -11.05 -3.15
C GLY A 280 15.65 -10.18 -4.30
N LEU A 281 16.51 -9.60 -5.15
CA LEU A 281 16.11 -8.76 -6.30
C LEU A 281 15.61 -9.59 -7.50
N THR A 282 14.70 -10.54 -7.24
CA THR A 282 14.23 -11.55 -8.19
C THR A 282 12.74 -11.36 -8.47
N GLY A 283 12.37 -11.18 -9.75
CA GLY A 283 10.97 -11.04 -10.17
C GLY A 283 10.17 -12.35 -10.07
N LEU A 284 8.84 -12.23 -10.13
CA LEU A 284 7.87 -13.34 -10.18
C LEU A 284 7.07 -13.31 -11.49
N GLN A 285 7.14 -14.38 -12.28
CA GLN A 285 6.43 -14.46 -13.55
C GLN A 285 4.90 -14.45 -13.34
N ASN A 286 4.18 -13.60 -14.06
CA ASN A 286 2.71 -13.59 -14.06
C ASN A 286 2.19 -14.89 -14.69
N LEU A 287 1.29 -15.59 -13.99
CA LEU A 287 0.67 -16.84 -14.45
C LEU A 287 -0.75 -16.62 -15.01
N GLY A 288 -1.07 -15.39 -15.41
CA GLY A 288 -2.38 -14.95 -15.90
C GLY A 288 -3.17 -14.25 -14.78
N ASN A 289 -3.16 -12.91 -14.79
CA ASN A 289 -3.78 -12.05 -13.78
C ASN A 289 -3.28 -12.28 -12.33
N THR A 290 -2.06 -12.78 -12.14
CA THR A 290 -1.52 -13.10 -10.79
C THR A 290 -0.66 -11.99 -10.17
N CYS A 291 -0.69 -10.78 -10.69
CA CYS A 291 0.09 -9.66 -10.16
C CYS A 291 -0.30 -9.28 -8.70
N PHE A 292 -1.58 -9.46 -8.31
CA PHE A 292 -2.03 -9.34 -6.91
C PHE A 292 -1.27 -10.29 -5.96
N MET A 293 -0.95 -11.50 -6.46
CA MET A 293 -0.18 -12.51 -5.74
C MET A 293 1.30 -12.18 -5.75
N ASN A 294 1.84 -11.76 -6.89
CA ASN A 294 3.25 -11.41 -7.01
C ASN A 294 3.60 -10.21 -6.11
N SER A 295 2.81 -9.13 -6.11
CA SER A 295 3.05 -7.97 -5.23
C SER A 295 2.98 -8.32 -3.74
N SER A 296 1.99 -9.12 -3.32
CA SER A 296 1.87 -9.56 -1.91
C SER A 296 3.04 -10.43 -1.46
N ILE A 297 3.48 -11.36 -2.33
CA ILE A 297 4.66 -12.19 -2.04
C ILE A 297 5.92 -11.33 -1.97
N GLN A 298 6.13 -10.36 -2.87
CA GLN A 298 7.35 -9.53 -2.84
C GLN A 298 7.46 -8.68 -1.56
N CYS A 299 6.35 -8.16 -1.03
CA CYS A 299 6.35 -7.46 0.26
C CYS A 299 6.72 -8.39 1.43
N LEU A 300 6.11 -9.59 1.50
CA LEU A 300 6.42 -10.57 2.55
C LEU A 300 7.84 -11.15 2.42
N ALA A 301 8.29 -11.43 1.20
CA ALA A 301 9.62 -11.97 0.88
C ALA A 301 10.75 -10.95 1.11
N HIS A 302 10.46 -9.74 1.56
CA HIS A 302 11.43 -8.75 2.03
C HIS A 302 11.20 -8.31 3.48
N THR A 303 10.38 -9.06 4.23
CA THR A 303 10.17 -8.88 5.67
C THR A 303 11.29 -9.61 6.42
N PRO A 304 12.29 -8.95 7.03
CA PRO A 304 13.57 -9.59 7.37
C PRO A 304 13.44 -10.85 8.23
N LYS A 305 12.74 -10.78 9.37
CA LYS A 305 12.53 -11.94 10.25
C LYS A 305 11.80 -13.12 9.60
N LEU A 306 10.93 -12.87 8.60
CA LEU A 306 10.30 -13.96 7.85
C LEU A 306 11.29 -14.58 6.85
N VAL A 307 12.11 -13.75 6.19
CA VAL A 307 13.17 -14.24 5.29
C VAL A 307 14.18 -15.09 6.06
N ASP A 308 14.73 -14.58 7.16
CA ASP A 308 15.71 -15.29 7.99
C ASP A 308 15.16 -16.66 8.46
N TYR A 309 13.91 -16.66 8.94
CA TYR A 309 13.21 -17.87 9.38
C TYR A 309 12.97 -18.90 8.25
N PHE A 310 12.51 -18.47 7.07
CA PHE A 310 12.25 -19.38 5.94
C PHE A 310 13.51 -19.82 5.18
N LEU A 311 14.61 -19.06 5.25
CA LEU A 311 15.93 -19.50 4.79
C LEU A 311 16.53 -20.54 5.76
N GLY A 312 16.30 -20.39 7.07
CA GLY A 312 16.63 -21.38 8.09
C GLY A 312 15.76 -22.65 8.10
N ASP A 313 15.83 -23.41 9.20
CA ASP A 313 15.14 -24.69 9.38
C ASP A 313 13.77 -24.54 10.07
N TYR A 314 12.85 -23.84 9.40
CA TYR A 314 11.44 -23.75 9.81
C TYR A 314 10.70 -25.10 9.84
N SER A 315 11.30 -26.16 9.29
CA SER A 315 10.68 -27.47 9.09
C SER A 315 10.21 -28.14 10.39
N ARG A 316 10.79 -27.73 11.53
CA ARG A 316 10.50 -28.28 12.87
C ARG A 316 9.21 -27.73 13.49
N GLU A 317 8.78 -26.53 13.10
CA GLU A 317 7.58 -25.88 13.67
C GLU A 317 6.29 -26.26 12.92
N ILE A 318 6.42 -26.85 11.72
CA ILE A 318 5.30 -27.25 10.85
C ILE A 318 4.28 -28.08 11.63
N ASN A 319 2.99 -27.80 11.42
CA ASN A 319 1.88 -28.39 12.15
C ASN A 319 0.86 -29.05 11.19
N PRO A 320 1.18 -30.23 10.61
CA PRO A 320 0.31 -30.89 9.65
C PRO A 320 -0.99 -31.39 10.27
N ASP A 321 -1.01 -31.63 11.59
CA ASP A 321 -2.16 -32.11 12.35
C ASP A 321 -3.11 -30.97 12.80
N ASN A 322 -2.83 -29.70 12.44
CA ASN A 322 -3.66 -28.57 12.82
C ASN A 322 -4.99 -28.56 12.04
N PRO A 323 -6.16 -28.71 12.70
CA PRO A 323 -7.46 -28.71 12.00
C PRO A 323 -7.85 -27.35 11.39
N LEU A 324 -7.05 -26.31 11.59
CA LEU A 324 -7.18 -24.98 10.98
C LEU A 324 -6.06 -24.67 9.97
N GLY A 325 -5.08 -25.56 9.80
CA GLY A 325 -3.96 -25.39 8.87
C GLY A 325 -4.24 -25.94 7.47
N MET A 326 -3.18 -26.01 6.66
CA MET A 326 -3.19 -26.45 5.26
C MET A 326 -2.24 -27.63 5.04
N ASP A 327 -2.29 -28.62 5.94
CA ASP A 327 -1.42 -29.80 5.99
C ASP A 327 0.10 -29.45 6.08
N GLY A 328 0.48 -28.21 6.39
CA GLY A 328 1.86 -27.70 6.28
C GLY A 328 2.29 -27.28 4.87
N GLU A 329 1.43 -27.44 3.86
CA GLU A 329 1.80 -27.27 2.45
C GLU A 329 1.95 -25.81 2.00
N ILE A 330 1.27 -24.85 2.65
CA ILE A 330 1.40 -23.43 2.31
C ILE A 330 2.72 -22.89 2.86
N ALA A 331 3.07 -23.22 4.11
CA ALA A 331 4.37 -22.89 4.69
C ALA A 331 5.54 -23.51 3.90
N LEU A 332 5.45 -24.80 3.54
CA LEU A 332 6.44 -25.44 2.68
C LEU A 332 6.54 -24.74 1.32
N ALA A 333 5.43 -24.55 0.60
CA ALA A 333 5.47 -23.94 -0.73
C ALA A 333 5.92 -22.47 -0.72
N PHE A 334 5.70 -21.74 0.37
CA PHE A 334 6.16 -20.37 0.56
C PHE A 334 7.66 -20.30 0.89
N GLY A 335 8.15 -21.08 1.85
CA GLY A 335 9.58 -21.14 2.17
C GLY A 335 10.42 -21.63 1.00
N ASP A 336 9.90 -22.60 0.24
CA ASP A 336 10.52 -23.08 -1.00
C ASP A 336 10.51 -22.02 -2.12
N LEU A 337 9.61 -21.04 -2.08
CA LEU A 337 9.62 -19.89 -3.01
C LEU A 337 10.61 -18.80 -2.55
N LEU A 338 10.64 -18.47 -1.25
CA LEU A 338 11.60 -17.52 -0.68
C LEU A 338 13.05 -17.96 -0.92
N ARG A 339 13.37 -19.24 -0.69
CA ARG A 339 14.68 -19.83 -0.99
C ARG A 339 15.07 -19.72 -2.48
N LYS A 340 14.11 -19.63 -3.40
CA LYS A 340 14.36 -19.42 -4.84
C LYS A 340 14.50 -17.93 -5.21
N LEU A 341 13.79 -17.03 -4.53
CA LEU A 341 13.90 -15.57 -4.72
C LEU A 341 15.22 -15.00 -4.16
N TRP A 342 15.71 -15.56 -3.05
CA TRP A 342 16.94 -15.15 -2.39
C TRP A 342 18.18 -15.94 -2.84
N ALA A 343 18.07 -16.84 -3.82
CA ALA A 343 19.21 -17.59 -4.34
C ALA A 343 20.19 -16.68 -5.14
N PRO A 344 21.52 -16.84 -4.99
CA PRO A 344 22.50 -16.06 -5.75
C PRO A 344 22.34 -16.21 -7.26
N GLY A 345 22.14 -15.10 -7.97
CA GLY A 345 21.99 -15.10 -9.43
C GLY A 345 20.67 -15.70 -9.93
N ALA A 346 19.62 -15.74 -9.10
CA ALA A 346 18.30 -16.20 -9.51
C ALA A 346 17.74 -15.40 -10.70
N THR A 347 16.98 -16.08 -11.55
CA THR A 347 16.21 -15.46 -12.64
C THR A 347 14.72 -15.46 -12.29
N PRO A 348 13.88 -14.60 -12.93
CA PRO A 348 12.49 -14.41 -12.51
C PRO A 348 11.71 -15.72 -12.38
N VAL A 349 11.24 -16.02 -11.17
CA VAL A 349 10.72 -17.33 -10.77
C VAL A 349 9.25 -17.45 -11.18
N ALA A 350 8.84 -18.60 -11.71
CA ALA A 350 7.43 -18.90 -11.94
C ALA A 350 6.81 -19.56 -10.69
N PRO A 351 5.92 -18.89 -9.92
CA PRO A 351 5.38 -19.41 -8.65
C PRO A 351 4.30 -20.50 -8.84
N ARG A 352 4.51 -21.44 -9.76
CA ARG A 352 3.52 -22.44 -10.19
C ARG A 352 3.15 -23.41 -9.05
N THR A 353 4.13 -23.89 -8.30
CA THR A 353 3.90 -24.77 -7.14
C THR A 353 3.08 -24.03 -6.08
N PHE A 354 3.45 -22.80 -5.75
CA PHE A 354 2.75 -21.97 -4.78
C PHE A 354 1.31 -21.67 -5.22
N LYS A 355 1.06 -21.20 -6.46
CA LYS A 355 -0.31 -21.01 -6.97
C LYS A 355 -1.13 -22.30 -6.95
N SER A 356 -0.51 -23.45 -7.26
CA SER A 356 -1.21 -24.75 -7.23
C SER A 356 -1.65 -25.15 -5.82
N LYS A 357 -0.81 -24.90 -4.79
CA LYS A 357 -1.20 -25.11 -3.38
C LYS A 357 -2.22 -24.07 -2.92
N LEU A 358 -2.00 -22.79 -3.20
CA LEU A 358 -2.93 -21.70 -2.90
C LEU A 358 -4.33 -21.98 -3.43
N SER A 359 -4.48 -22.31 -4.72
CA SER A 359 -5.79 -22.61 -5.33
C SER A 359 -6.40 -23.95 -4.88
N ARG A 360 -5.67 -24.81 -4.15
CA ARG A 360 -6.23 -26.01 -3.48
C ARG A 360 -7.00 -25.66 -2.21
N PHE A 361 -6.45 -24.76 -1.40
CA PHE A 361 -7.00 -24.38 -0.09
C PHE A 361 -7.88 -23.12 -0.14
N ALA A 362 -7.62 -22.22 -1.09
CA ALA A 362 -8.42 -21.03 -1.37
C ALA A 362 -8.95 -21.07 -2.81
N PRO A 363 -10.04 -21.81 -3.09
CA PRO A 363 -10.61 -21.93 -4.43
C PRO A 363 -11.07 -20.61 -5.05
N GLN A 364 -11.26 -19.55 -4.25
CA GLN A 364 -11.58 -18.23 -4.79
C GLN A 364 -10.42 -17.62 -5.60
N PHE A 365 -9.16 -17.99 -5.34
CA PHE A 365 -7.99 -17.58 -6.15
C PHE A 365 -7.68 -18.57 -7.30
N ASN A 366 -8.62 -19.44 -7.65
CA ASN A 366 -8.48 -20.39 -8.77
C ASN A 366 -8.75 -19.69 -10.12
N GLY A 367 -8.10 -20.20 -11.18
CA GLY A 367 -8.18 -19.63 -12.52
C GLY A 367 -7.35 -18.36 -12.70
N PHE A 368 -7.87 -17.46 -13.55
CA PHE A 368 -7.16 -16.30 -14.13
C PHE A 368 -7.97 -14.99 -14.02
N ASN A 369 -8.82 -14.89 -13.00
CA ASN A 369 -9.50 -13.64 -12.68
C ASN A 369 -8.55 -12.67 -11.94
N GLN A 370 -8.92 -11.40 -11.85
CA GLN A 370 -8.25 -10.45 -10.97
C GLN A 370 -8.87 -10.50 -9.57
N HIS A 371 -8.03 -10.38 -8.55
CA HIS A 371 -8.40 -10.49 -7.14
C HIS A 371 -7.82 -9.33 -6.34
N ASP A 372 -8.26 -9.21 -5.10
CA ASP A 372 -7.75 -8.24 -4.14
C ASP A 372 -6.43 -8.75 -3.52
N SER A 373 -5.38 -7.93 -3.53
CA SER A 373 -4.09 -8.31 -2.93
C SER A 373 -4.14 -8.37 -1.41
N GLN A 374 -5.03 -7.61 -0.76
CA GLN A 374 -5.26 -7.68 0.69
C GLN A 374 -6.02 -8.96 1.07
N GLU A 375 -7.02 -9.39 0.29
CA GLU A 375 -7.74 -10.64 0.55
C GLU A 375 -6.78 -11.83 0.56
N LEU A 376 -5.89 -11.89 -0.45
CA LEU A 376 -4.82 -12.88 -0.48
C LEU A 376 -3.85 -12.73 0.69
N LEU A 377 -3.40 -11.51 1.01
CA LEU A 377 -2.45 -11.27 2.08
C LEU A 377 -2.99 -11.73 3.43
N ALA A 378 -4.29 -11.53 3.69
CA ALA A 378 -4.97 -12.03 4.87
C ALA A 378 -4.98 -13.57 4.91
N PHE A 379 -5.43 -14.22 3.83
CA PHE A 379 -5.40 -15.68 3.73
C PHE A 379 -3.98 -16.26 3.90
N LEU A 380 -2.97 -15.60 3.33
CA LEU A 380 -1.59 -16.07 3.38
C LEU A 380 -0.97 -15.90 4.77
N LEU A 381 -1.22 -14.78 5.46
CA LEU A 381 -0.76 -14.60 6.85
C LEU A 381 -1.45 -15.58 7.81
N ASP A 382 -2.74 -15.82 7.64
CA ASP A 382 -3.51 -16.80 8.44
C ASP A 382 -3.04 -18.24 8.17
N GLY A 383 -2.88 -18.62 6.90
CA GLY A 383 -2.40 -19.95 6.53
C GLY A 383 -0.96 -20.22 6.95
N LEU A 384 -0.05 -19.24 6.83
CA LEU A 384 1.30 -19.34 7.38
C LEU A 384 1.32 -19.33 8.92
N HIS A 385 0.34 -18.70 9.57
CA HIS A 385 0.21 -18.76 11.03
C HIS A 385 -0.15 -20.18 11.46
N GLU A 386 -1.18 -20.78 10.85
CA GLU A 386 -1.72 -22.07 11.27
C GLU A 386 -0.84 -23.27 10.83
N ASP A 387 -0.24 -23.24 9.63
CA ASP A 387 0.74 -24.25 9.20
C ASP A 387 2.00 -24.30 10.09
N LEU A 388 2.32 -23.21 10.79
CA LEU A 388 3.49 -23.08 11.67
C LEU A 388 3.12 -22.94 13.15
N ASN A 389 1.86 -23.22 13.52
CA ASN A 389 1.41 -23.03 14.89
C ASN A 389 2.07 -24.06 15.83
N ARG A 390 2.88 -23.56 16.76
CA ARG A 390 3.59 -24.33 17.79
C ARG A 390 2.60 -25.00 18.75
N VAL A 391 1.42 -24.41 18.95
CA VAL A 391 0.33 -25.00 19.76
C VAL A 391 -0.33 -26.16 19.03
N LYS A 392 0.06 -27.38 19.38
CA LYS A 392 -0.51 -28.62 18.80
C LYS A 392 -1.93 -28.95 19.29
N CYS A 393 -2.37 -28.41 20.43
CA CYS A 393 -3.73 -28.59 20.95
C CYS A 393 -4.24 -27.25 21.50
N LYS A 394 -5.21 -26.62 20.81
CA LYS A 394 -5.73 -25.30 21.19
C LYS A 394 -6.74 -25.41 22.36
N PRO A 395 -6.41 -25.01 23.59
CA PRO A 395 -7.32 -25.14 24.74
C PRO A 395 -8.58 -24.28 24.55
N TYR A 396 -9.72 -24.76 25.04
CA TYR A 396 -10.91 -23.92 25.17
C TYR A 396 -10.68 -22.87 26.26
N VAL A 397 -10.98 -21.61 25.96
CA VAL A 397 -10.90 -20.49 26.90
C VAL A 397 -12.22 -19.74 26.86
N GLU A 398 -12.87 -19.63 28.01
CA GLU A 398 -14.07 -18.80 28.16
C GLU A 398 -13.67 -17.33 28.24
N VAL A 399 -14.22 -16.50 27.34
CA VAL A 399 -13.98 -15.06 27.31
C VAL A 399 -14.83 -14.41 28.41
N LYS A 400 -14.17 -13.75 29.36
CA LYS A 400 -14.81 -13.08 30.51
C LYS A 400 -14.83 -11.58 30.29
N ASP A 401 -15.94 -10.94 30.66
CA ASP A 401 -16.01 -9.48 30.74
C ASP A 401 -14.93 -8.94 31.70
N GLY A 402 -14.57 -7.66 31.56
CA GLY A 402 -13.53 -7.05 32.38
C GLY A 402 -13.84 -6.98 33.89
N ASP A 403 -15.13 -7.01 34.27
CA ASP A 403 -15.64 -7.07 35.65
C ASP A 403 -14.98 -6.08 36.64
N GLY A 404 -14.66 -4.87 36.17
CA GLY A 404 -14.07 -3.79 36.97
C GLY A 404 -12.57 -3.89 37.23
N ARG A 405 -11.88 -4.87 36.62
CA ARG A 405 -10.41 -4.99 36.63
C ARG A 405 -9.77 -3.93 35.73
N SER A 406 -8.46 -3.71 35.87
CA SER A 406 -7.78 -2.72 35.02
C SER A 406 -7.67 -3.21 33.57
N ASP A 407 -7.75 -2.28 32.61
CA ASP A 407 -7.57 -2.57 31.18
C ASP A 407 -6.30 -3.39 30.90
N LYS A 408 -5.21 -3.12 31.64
CA LYS A 408 -3.94 -3.84 31.51
C LYS A 408 -4.04 -5.31 31.91
N GLU A 409 -4.61 -5.61 33.08
CA GLU A 409 -4.75 -7.00 33.55
C GLU A 409 -5.64 -7.82 32.60
N VAL A 410 -6.68 -7.20 32.06
CA VAL A 410 -7.58 -7.83 31.07
C VAL A 410 -6.87 -8.01 29.74
N ALA A 411 -6.18 -7.00 29.21
CA ALA A 411 -5.45 -7.12 27.95
C ALA A 411 -4.32 -8.17 28.01
N ASP A 412 -3.59 -8.21 29.14
CA ASP A 412 -2.52 -9.17 29.41
C ASP A 412 -3.08 -10.60 29.65
N GLU A 413 -4.32 -10.74 30.11
CA GLU A 413 -5.06 -12.01 30.11
C GLU A 413 -5.45 -12.43 28.70
N TYR A 414 -6.10 -11.57 27.92
CA TYR A 414 -6.49 -11.86 26.55
C TYR A 414 -5.27 -12.21 25.67
N TRP A 415 -4.14 -11.52 25.85
CA TRP A 415 -2.91 -11.81 25.10
C TRP A 415 -2.30 -13.18 25.48
N ARG A 416 -2.27 -13.54 26.78
CA ARG A 416 -1.85 -14.89 27.22
C ARG A 416 -2.80 -15.98 26.71
N ASN A 417 -4.10 -15.72 26.72
CA ASN A 417 -5.13 -16.66 26.24
C ASN A 417 -5.05 -16.86 24.72
N HIS A 418 -4.65 -15.82 23.98
CA HIS A 418 -4.34 -15.88 22.55
C HIS A 418 -3.07 -16.71 22.29
N LEU A 419 -1.95 -16.38 22.94
CA LEU A 419 -0.69 -17.13 22.81
C LEU A 419 -0.84 -18.61 23.19
N ALA A 420 -1.66 -18.93 24.20
CA ALA A 420 -1.96 -20.31 24.58
C ALA A 420 -2.70 -21.14 23.51
N ARG A 421 -3.18 -20.50 22.43
CA ARG A 421 -3.85 -21.13 21.27
C ARG A 421 -3.12 -20.90 19.94
N ASN A 422 -2.36 -19.82 19.85
CA ASN A 422 -1.84 -19.22 18.63
C ASN A 422 -0.41 -18.72 18.90
N ASP A 423 0.59 -19.53 18.56
CA ASP A 423 2.01 -19.22 18.76
C ASP A 423 2.79 -19.65 17.52
N SER A 424 3.32 -18.68 16.75
CA SER A 424 4.18 -18.92 15.58
C SER A 424 4.88 -17.63 15.13
N ILE A 425 5.82 -17.74 14.19
CA ILE A 425 6.56 -16.60 13.62
C ILE A 425 5.65 -15.46 13.11
N ILE A 426 4.43 -15.76 12.64
CA ILE A 426 3.46 -14.73 12.20
C ILE A 426 2.89 -13.95 13.40
N VAL A 427 2.74 -14.60 14.55
CA VAL A 427 2.35 -13.96 15.82
C VAL A 427 3.49 -13.08 16.33
N ASP A 428 4.70 -13.63 16.35
CA ASP A 428 5.92 -12.96 16.82
C ASP A 428 6.22 -11.65 16.05
N VAL A 429 5.97 -11.66 14.74
CA VAL A 429 6.40 -10.60 13.82
C VAL A 429 5.26 -9.65 13.45
N CYS A 430 4.07 -10.17 13.12
CA CYS A 430 3.00 -9.42 12.46
C CYS A 430 1.77 -9.13 13.35
N GLN A 431 1.64 -9.72 14.55
CA GLN A 431 0.42 -9.55 15.36
C GLN A 431 0.51 -8.48 16.44
N GLY A 432 -0.51 -7.62 16.48
CA GLY A 432 -0.78 -6.68 17.57
C GLY A 432 -2.10 -6.99 18.27
N GLN A 433 -2.53 -6.07 19.16
CA GLN A 433 -3.78 -6.14 19.91
C GLN A 433 -4.45 -4.76 19.91
N TYR A 434 -5.76 -4.70 19.66
CA TYR A 434 -6.56 -3.50 19.86
C TYR A 434 -7.56 -3.69 21.00
N LYS A 435 -7.94 -2.60 21.66
CA LYS A 435 -9.05 -2.56 22.61
C LYS A 435 -10.33 -2.23 21.85
N SER A 436 -11.28 -3.16 21.84
CA SER A 436 -12.65 -2.91 21.39
C SER A 436 -13.48 -2.41 22.57
N THR A 437 -14.11 -1.24 22.43
CA THR A 437 -15.12 -0.75 23.39
C THR A 437 -16.47 -0.69 22.70
N LEU A 438 -17.48 -1.34 23.30
CA LEU A 438 -18.87 -1.39 22.81
C LEU A 438 -19.81 -0.78 23.85
N VAL A 439 -20.67 0.16 23.45
CA VAL A 439 -21.63 0.82 24.35
C VAL A 439 -23.07 0.58 23.90
N CYS A 440 -23.91 0.00 24.77
CA CYS A 440 -25.34 -0.16 24.46
C CYS A 440 -26.06 1.20 24.44
N PRO A 441 -26.79 1.58 23.38
CA PRO A 441 -27.55 2.82 23.36
C PRO A 441 -28.69 2.82 24.39
N VAL A 442 -29.24 1.64 24.72
CA VAL A 442 -30.41 1.48 25.60
C VAL A 442 -30.02 1.44 27.08
N CYS A 443 -29.28 0.41 27.53
CA CYS A 443 -28.96 0.25 28.96
C CYS A 443 -27.62 0.87 29.40
N LYS A 444 -26.88 1.49 28.47
CA LYS A 444 -25.55 2.08 28.70
C LYS A 444 -24.49 1.12 29.26
N LYS A 445 -24.71 -0.22 29.26
CA LYS A 445 -23.62 -1.17 29.53
C LYS A 445 -22.52 -0.96 28.50
N VAL A 446 -21.31 -0.72 29.02
CA VAL A 446 -20.05 -0.82 28.28
C VAL A 446 -19.58 -2.28 28.34
N SER A 447 -19.07 -2.80 27.23
CA SER A 447 -18.25 -4.01 27.18
C SER A 447 -16.90 -3.66 26.56
N VAL A 448 -15.86 -4.34 27.04
CA VAL A 448 -14.47 -4.13 26.62
C VAL A 448 -13.85 -5.49 26.33
N THR A 449 -13.30 -5.65 25.13
CA THR A 449 -12.50 -6.82 24.73
C THR A 449 -11.16 -6.37 24.15
N PHE A 450 -10.17 -7.27 24.11
CA PHE A 450 -8.81 -6.96 23.64
C PHE A 450 -8.37 -7.98 22.58
N ASP A 451 -8.69 -7.66 21.33
CA ASP A 451 -8.69 -8.62 20.23
C ASP A 451 -7.40 -8.49 19.39
N PRO A 452 -6.82 -9.60 18.88
CA PRO A 452 -5.59 -9.58 18.09
C PRO A 452 -5.82 -9.08 16.65
N PHE A 453 -4.78 -8.57 16.01
CA PHE A 453 -4.81 -8.16 14.60
C PHE A 453 -3.49 -8.46 13.87
N MET A 454 -3.55 -8.85 12.59
CA MET A 454 -2.39 -9.02 11.71
C MET A 454 -2.12 -7.78 10.82
N TYR A 455 -3.13 -6.94 10.60
CA TYR A 455 -3.05 -5.74 9.76
C TYR A 455 -4.14 -4.72 10.15
N LEU A 456 -3.94 -3.44 9.80
CA LEU A 456 -4.93 -2.37 9.98
C LEU A 456 -5.54 -2.00 8.62
N SER A 457 -6.85 -2.20 8.46
CA SER A 457 -7.60 -1.82 7.24
C SER A 457 -8.29 -0.47 7.42
N LEU A 458 -7.56 0.62 7.17
CA LEU A 458 -7.99 2.00 7.40
C LEU A 458 -9.00 2.47 6.35
N PRO A 459 -10.11 3.14 6.74
CA PRO A 459 -10.98 3.82 5.80
C PRO A 459 -10.26 5.06 5.23
N LEU A 460 -10.49 5.39 3.96
CA LEU A 460 -10.14 6.70 3.42
C LEU A 460 -11.33 7.65 3.68
N PRO A 461 -11.15 8.77 4.38
CA PRO A 461 -12.15 9.83 4.43
C PRO A 461 -12.52 10.29 3.00
N SER A 462 -13.79 10.60 2.77
CA SER A 462 -14.29 11.04 1.46
C SER A 462 -13.80 12.46 1.14
N THR A 463 -12.57 12.58 0.67
CA THR A 463 -11.94 13.87 0.31
C THR A 463 -12.50 14.47 -0.98
N MET A 464 -13.02 13.63 -1.88
CA MET A 464 -13.37 14.06 -3.23
C MET A 464 -14.65 14.90 -3.21
N MET A 465 -14.52 16.23 -3.27
CA MET A 465 -15.67 17.13 -3.21
C MET A 465 -16.21 17.46 -4.61
N ARG A 466 -17.53 17.33 -4.80
CA ARG A 466 -18.25 17.88 -5.95
C ARG A 466 -18.91 19.20 -5.56
N THR A 467 -18.90 20.15 -6.47
CA THR A 467 -19.74 21.35 -6.39
C THR A 467 -21.09 21.01 -7.01
N MET A 468 -22.17 21.35 -6.33
CA MET A 468 -23.54 21.16 -6.80
C MET A 468 -24.29 22.48 -6.70
N THR A 469 -24.92 22.92 -7.79
CA THR A 469 -25.77 24.11 -7.82
C THR A 469 -27.24 23.69 -7.78
N LEU A 470 -28.00 24.30 -6.88
CA LEU A 470 -29.43 24.07 -6.71
C LEU A 470 -30.19 25.40 -6.79
N THR A 471 -31.40 25.37 -7.36
CA THR A 471 -32.32 26.52 -7.31
C THR A 471 -33.22 26.38 -6.09
N VAL A 472 -33.12 27.31 -5.14
CA VAL A 472 -34.00 27.36 -3.96
C VAL A 472 -35.21 28.22 -4.26
N VAL A 473 -36.40 27.70 -3.96
CA VAL A 473 -37.69 28.38 -4.13
C VAL A 473 -38.38 28.47 -2.77
N ASN A 474 -38.70 29.68 -2.33
CA ASN A 474 -39.43 29.89 -1.08
C ASN A 474 -40.93 29.82 -1.34
N THR A 475 -41.65 28.90 -0.65
CA THR A 475 -43.08 28.67 -0.90
C THR A 475 -43.99 29.71 -0.22
N ASP A 476 -43.40 30.79 0.30
CA ASP A 476 -44.10 31.91 0.95
C ASP A 476 -44.49 33.02 -0.04
N GLY A 477 -43.95 33.01 -1.26
CA GLY A 477 -44.25 34.00 -2.31
C GLY A 477 -43.62 35.38 -2.10
N ASN A 478 -42.65 35.54 -1.19
CA ASN A 478 -42.07 36.85 -0.86
C ASN A 478 -40.73 37.14 -1.56
N SER A 479 -40.06 36.13 -2.14
CA SER A 479 -38.72 36.27 -2.72
C SER A 479 -38.55 35.45 -4.00
N GLN A 480 -37.72 35.93 -4.93
CA GLN A 480 -37.39 35.23 -6.18
C GLN A 480 -36.55 33.96 -5.96
N PRO A 481 -36.61 32.96 -6.86
CA PRO A 481 -35.75 31.79 -6.81
C PRO A 481 -34.27 32.19 -6.80
N SER A 482 -33.50 31.57 -5.92
CA SER A 482 -32.09 31.91 -5.69
C SER A 482 -31.21 30.69 -5.93
N GLN A 483 -30.13 30.85 -6.70
CA GLN A 483 -29.19 29.77 -7.00
C GLN A 483 -28.10 29.69 -5.94
N TYR A 484 -27.88 28.51 -5.37
CA TYR A 484 -26.85 28.24 -4.37
C TYR A 484 -25.92 27.13 -4.86
N THR A 485 -24.63 27.43 -5.01
CA THR A 485 -23.59 26.43 -5.27
C THR A 485 -22.96 26.00 -3.96
N ILE A 486 -23.15 24.74 -3.58
CA ILE A 486 -22.61 24.13 -2.37
C ILE A 486 -21.55 23.09 -2.71
N THR A 487 -20.60 22.87 -1.80
CA THR A 487 -19.49 21.92 -1.98
C THR A 487 -19.70 20.74 -1.03
N VAL A 488 -19.95 19.55 -1.58
CA VAL A 488 -20.37 18.34 -0.85
C VAL A 488 -19.53 17.13 -1.28
N PRO A 489 -19.41 16.07 -0.45
CA PRO A 489 -18.65 14.89 -0.85
C PRO A 489 -19.29 14.22 -2.08
N LYS A 490 -18.49 13.89 -3.10
CA LYS A 490 -18.96 13.29 -4.36
C LYS A 490 -19.65 11.93 -4.17
N HIS A 491 -19.14 11.17 -3.20
CA HIS A 491 -19.74 9.91 -2.72
C HIS A 491 -20.45 10.10 -1.37
N GLY A 492 -20.83 11.33 -1.05
CA GLY A 492 -21.67 11.67 0.09
C GLY A 492 -23.12 11.28 -0.13
N LYS A 493 -23.94 11.65 0.86
CA LYS A 493 -25.35 11.32 0.96
C LYS A 493 -26.22 12.57 0.87
N PHE A 494 -27.53 12.38 0.75
CA PHE A 494 -28.51 13.45 0.78
C PHE A 494 -28.44 14.29 2.08
N GLU A 495 -28.08 13.70 3.23
CA GLU A 495 -27.83 14.45 4.47
C GLU A 495 -26.70 15.51 4.33
N ASP A 496 -25.63 15.22 3.59
CA ASP A 496 -24.55 16.20 3.32
C ASP A 496 -25.05 17.38 2.47
N LEU A 497 -25.94 17.11 1.52
CA LEU A 497 -26.53 18.09 0.60
C LEU A 497 -27.48 19.05 1.34
N ILE A 498 -28.37 18.49 2.16
CA ILE A 498 -29.29 19.28 3.01
C ILE A 498 -28.52 20.09 4.03
N GLN A 499 -27.49 19.53 4.68
CA GLN A 499 -26.67 20.27 5.65
C GLN A 499 -25.91 21.42 4.98
N GLY A 500 -25.29 21.17 3.81
CA GLY A 500 -24.59 22.21 3.04
C GLY A 500 -25.54 23.34 2.58
N LEU A 501 -26.73 22.99 2.09
CA LEU A 501 -27.74 23.95 1.66
C LEU A 501 -28.31 24.76 2.85
N SER A 502 -28.56 24.11 3.99
CA SER A 502 -29.10 24.76 5.19
C SER A 502 -28.15 25.82 5.75
N VAL A 503 -26.83 25.57 5.69
CA VAL A 503 -25.80 26.56 6.03
C VAL A 503 -25.76 27.69 4.99
N ALA A 504 -25.75 27.38 3.70
CA ALA A 504 -25.68 28.38 2.62
C ALA A 504 -26.90 29.31 2.56
N CYS A 505 -28.09 28.80 2.86
CA CYS A 505 -29.36 29.52 2.77
C CYS A 505 -29.86 30.09 4.12
N SER A 506 -29.08 29.96 5.20
CA SER A 506 -29.46 30.31 6.57
C SER A 506 -30.87 29.79 6.93
N LEU A 507 -31.03 28.46 6.93
CA LEU A 507 -32.30 27.81 7.23
C LEU A 507 -32.64 27.95 8.72
N GLY A 508 -33.85 28.41 9.03
CA GLY A 508 -34.34 28.57 10.40
C GLY A 508 -34.67 27.23 11.05
N VAL A 509 -34.67 27.20 12.39
CA VAL A 509 -34.87 25.97 13.20
C VAL A 509 -36.20 25.27 12.86
N ASN A 510 -37.26 26.05 12.58
CA ASN A 510 -38.60 25.54 12.25
C ASN A 510 -38.80 25.28 10.74
N GLU A 511 -37.76 25.40 9.91
CA GLU A 511 -37.86 25.25 8.45
C GLU A 511 -37.18 23.96 7.96
N THR A 512 -37.58 23.52 6.77
CA THR A 512 -37.11 22.29 6.11
C THR A 512 -37.08 22.48 4.58
N PHE A 513 -36.38 21.61 3.86
CA PHE A 513 -36.35 21.59 2.40
C PHE A 513 -36.98 20.30 1.86
N LEU A 514 -37.84 20.45 0.85
CA LEU A 514 -38.22 19.35 -0.04
C LEU A 514 -37.42 19.51 -1.34
N VAL A 515 -36.53 18.55 -1.65
CA VAL A 515 -35.68 18.63 -2.85
C VAL A 515 -36.26 17.73 -3.95
N ALA A 516 -36.42 18.30 -5.14
CA ALA A 516 -36.97 17.64 -6.32
C ALA A 516 -35.96 17.62 -7.47
N GLU A 517 -35.91 16.50 -8.20
CA GLU A 517 -35.24 16.41 -9.49
C GLU A 517 -36.23 16.79 -10.59
N ILE A 518 -35.90 17.80 -11.40
CA ILE A 518 -36.77 18.34 -12.45
C ILE A 518 -36.30 17.85 -13.82
N TYR A 519 -37.24 17.36 -14.63
CA TYR A 519 -36.99 16.92 -16.00
C TYR A 519 -38.18 17.27 -16.90
N ASN A 520 -37.91 17.84 -18.08
CA ASN A 520 -38.93 18.28 -19.06
C ASN A 520 -40.10 19.10 -18.46
N ASN A 521 -39.78 20.07 -17.59
CA ASN A 521 -40.75 20.93 -16.88
C ASN A 521 -41.66 20.18 -15.87
N CYS A 522 -41.33 18.94 -15.49
CA CYS A 522 -42.07 18.13 -14.53
C CYS A 522 -41.15 17.68 -13.37
N ILE A 523 -41.74 17.33 -12.22
CA ILE A 523 -41.00 16.68 -11.13
C ILE A 523 -40.80 15.20 -11.51
N LEU A 524 -39.56 14.75 -11.58
CA LEU A 524 -39.23 13.35 -11.86
C LEU A 524 -39.32 12.49 -10.59
N ARG A 525 -38.83 13.03 -9.46
CA ARG A 525 -38.87 12.43 -8.13
C ARG A 525 -38.50 13.47 -7.05
N TYR A 526 -38.83 13.18 -5.81
CA TYR A 526 -38.25 13.85 -4.64
C TYR A 526 -37.01 13.06 -4.13
N LEU A 527 -36.14 13.77 -3.42
CA LEU A 527 -35.10 13.19 -2.57
C LEU A 527 -35.62 13.24 -1.13
N GLU A 528 -35.86 12.07 -0.53
CA GLU A 528 -36.46 11.95 0.81
C GLU A 528 -35.60 11.15 1.79
N GLU A 529 -34.92 10.08 1.33
CA GLU A 529 -34.07 9.27 2.20
C GLU A 529 -32.74 9.99 2.52
N PRO A 530 -32.39 10.22 3.80
CA PRO A 530 -31.09 10.80 4.16
C PRO A 530 -29.89 9.96 3.70
N SER A 531 -30.12 8.67 3.46
CA SER A 531 -29.19 7.66 2.94
C SER A 531 -28.92 7.76 1.43
N ASP A 532 -29.71 8.51 0.66
CA ASP A 532 -29.60 8.54 -0.82
C ASP A 532 -28.20 8.99 -1.27
N SER A 533 -27.56 8.23 -2.15
CA SER A 533 -26.21 8.58 -2.60
C SER A 533 -26.22 9.70 -3.63
N LEU A 534 -25.48 10.78 -3.34
CA LEU A 534 -25.30 11.89 -4.29
C LEU A 534 -24.61 11.46 -5.59
N SER A 535 -23.94 10.30 -5.62
CA SER A 535 -23.31 9.77 -6.83
C SER A 535 -24.30 9.32 -7.92
N LEU A 536 -25.59 9.21 -7.60
CA LEU A 536 -26.67 8.94 -8.57
C LEU A 536 -27.10 10.19 -9.35
N ILE A 537 -26.84 11.39 -8.81
CA ILE A 537 -27.23 12.66 -9.42
C ILE A 537 -26.14 13.09 -10.42
N ARG A 538 -26.49 13.19 -11.70
CA ARG A 538 -25.60 13.57 -12.80
C ARG A 538 -25.37 15.08 -12.81
N ASP A 539 -24.27 15.50 -13.41
CA ASP A 539 -23.91 16.93 -13.48
C ASP A 539 -24.87 17.77 -14.35
N GLN A 540 -25.61 17.12 -15.27
CA GLN A 540 -26.63 17.73 -16.14
C GLN A 540 -28.03 17.75 -15.53
N ASP A 541 -28.26 17.07 -14.39
CA ASP A 541 -29.57 17.06 -13.75
C ASP A 541 -29.89 18.43 -13.15
N GLN A 542 -31.18 18.72 -12.99
CA GLN A 542 -31.65 20.01 -12.47
C GLN A 542 -32.36 19.79 -11.13
N LEU A 543 -31.86 20.43 -10.07
CA LEU A 543 -32.40 20.27 -8.71
C LEU A 543 -33.06 21.56 -8.21
N VAL A 544 -34.26 21.39 -7.65
CA VAL A 544 -35.02 22.47 -6.99
C VAL A 544 -35.25 22.11 -5.53
N ALA A 545 -34.98 23.05 -4.62
CA ALA A 545 -35.22 22.90 -3.20
C ALA A 545 -36.33 23.87 -2.74
N PHE A 546 -37.48 23.32 -2.37
CA PHE A 546 -38.62 24.09 -1.88
C PHE A 546 -38.52 24.28 -0.35
N ARG A 547 -38.44 25.54 0.11
CA ARG A 547 -38.31 25.90 1.54
C ARG A 547 -39.70 25.92 2.21
N PHE A 548 -39.89 25.05 3.20
CA PHE A 548 -41.15 24.84 3.94
C PHE A 548 -40.98 25.06 5.45
N ILE A 549 -42.10 25.25 6.16
CA ILE A 549 -42.18 25.21 7.63
C ILE A 549 -42.53 23.78 8.07
N LYS A 550 -41.83 23.26 9.09
CA LYS A 550 -41.94 21.87 9.58
C LYS A 550 -43.33 21.51 10.10
N ASP A 551 -43.99 22.43 10.79
CA ASP A 551 -45.32 22.22 11.40
C ASP A 551 -46.46 21.94 10.38
N VAL A 552 -46.16 22.00 9.08
CA VAL A 552 -47.11 21.86 7.96
C VAL A 552 -46.99 20.47 7.27
N GLU A 553 -46.20 19.53 7.80
CA GLU A 553 -45.95 18.22 7.15
C GLU A 553 -47.15 17.27 7.08
N GLN A 554 -48.24 17.55 7.81
CA GLN A 554 -49.47 16.74 7.80
C GLN A 554 -50.46 17.12 6.67
N PHE A 555 -50.15 18.16 5.88
CA PHE A 555 -51.04 18.67 4.83
C PHE A 555 -50.63 18.17 3.43
N PRO A 556 -51.59 17.83 2.56
CA PRO A 556 -51.29 17.33 1.22
C PRO A 556 -50.56 18.36 0.36
N LEU A 557 -49.69 17.86 -0.50
CA LEU A 557 -48.86 18.65 -1.40
C LEU A 557 -49.67 19.06 -2.64
N VAL A 558 -49.48 20.27 -3.14
CA VAL A 558 -50.06 20.74 -4.41
C VAL A 558 -48.93 21.13 -5.35
N VAL A 559 -48.91 20.53 -6.53
CA VAL A 559 -47.91 20.77 -7.58
C VAL A 559 -48.58 21.46 -8.76
N PHE A 560 -48.16 22.69 -9.05
CA PHE A 560 -48.64 23.50 -10.16
C PHE A 560 -47.69 23.37 -11.35
N MET A 561 -48.16 22.81 -12.46
CA MET A 561 -47.44 22.71 -13.74
C MET A 561 -48.00 23.72 -14.75
N HIS A 562 -47.17 24.26 -15.64
CA HIS A 562 -47.57 25.33 -16.55
C HIS A 562 -47.60 24.90 -18.02
N GLN A 563 -48.62 25.33 -18.74
CA GLN A 563 -48.80 25.10 -20.18
C GLN A 563 -49.36 26.36 -20.85
N LEU A 564 -48.92 26.66 -22.07
CA LEU A 564 -49.46 27.80 -22.82
C LEU A 564 -50.84 27.48 -23.43
N MET A 565 -51.74 28.47 -23.45
CA MET A 565 -52.96 28.38 -24.27
C MET A 565 -52.62 28.58 -25.75
N GLU A 566 -53.04 27.64 -26.59
CA GLU A 566 -52.98 27.75 -28.05
C GLU A 566 -54.31 28.27 -28.62
N ASP A 567 -54.23 29.08 -29.68
CA ASP A 567 -55.39 29.48 -30.47
C ASP A 567 -55.74 28.34 -31.42
N GLN A 568 -57.02 27.97 -31.52
CA GLN A 568 -57.47 26.74 -32.18
C GLN A 568 -57.10 26.67 -33.67
N TYR A 569 -56.12 25.84 -34.03
CA TYR A 569 -55.86 25.43 -35.41
C TYR A 569 -55.58 23.92 -35.54
N MET A 570 -55.92 23.39 -36.72
CA MET A 570 -55.98 21.95 -37.01
C MET A 570 -54.59 21.27 -37.04
N HIS A 571 -54.59 19.96 -36.78
CA HIS A 571 -53.46 19.01 -36.86
C HIS A 571 -52.41 19.05 -35.73
N GLY A 572 -52.74 18.40 -34.61
CA GLY A 572 -51.86 17.38 -34.02
C GLY A 572 -50.49 17.81 -33.50
N LYS A 573 -50.34 19.07 -33.08
CA LYS A 573 -49.10 19.57 -32.48
C LYS A 573 -49.09 19.31 -30.96
N MET A 574 -47.92 18.97 -30.43
CA MET A 574 -47.76 18.66 -29.01
C MET A 574 -47.64 19.96 -28.20
N THR A 575 -48.56 20.16 -27.25
CA THR A 575 -48.66 21.35 -26.40
C THR A 575 -47.39 21.54 -25.57
N SER A 576 -46.79 22.74 -25.59
CA SER A 576 -45.60 23.03 -24.79
C SER A 576 -45.95 23.30 -23.32
N SER A 577 -45.50 22.41 -22.42
CA SER A 577 -45.27 22.76 -21.02
C SER A 577 -44.06 23.68 -20.90
N PHE A 578 -43.97 24.46 -19.83
CA PHE A 578 -42.82 25.33 -19.60
C PHE A 578 -42.54 25.61 -18.12
N GLY A 579 -41.25 25.70 -17.79
CA GLY A 579 -40.77 26.18 -16.51
C GLY A 579 -40.88 25.20 -15.33
N ILE A 580 -40.42 25.67 -14.17
CA ILE A 580 -40.35 24.94 -12.92
C ILE A 580 -41.77 24.73 -12.36
N PRO A 581 -42.15 23.50 -11.98
CA PRO A 581 -43.36 23.26 -11.20
C PRO A 581 -43.30 24.00 -9.86
N LEU A 582 -44.32 24.80 -9.55
CA LEU A 582 -44.42 25.49 -8.26
C LEU A 582 -45.14 24.59 -7.25
N VAL A 583 -44.61 24.49 -6.03
CA VAL A 583 -45.08 23.52 -5.03
C VAL A 583 -45.46 24.23 -3.73
N SER A 584 -46.57 23.83 -3.11
CA SER A 584 -46.97 24.27 -1.78
C SER A 584 -47.84 23.22 -1.07
N ARG A 585 -48.37 23.51 0.12
CA ARG A 585 -49.22 22.59 0.91
C ARG A 585 -50.59 23.20 1.20
N LEU A 586 -51.62 22.35 1.21
CA LEU A 586 -53.04 22.77 1.25
C LEU A 586 -53.66 22.60 2.64
N CYS A 587 -53.92 23.71 3.32
CA CYS A 587 -54.46 23.71 4.68
C CYS A 587 -55.97 23.40 4.72
N ASN A 588 -56.32 22.13 4.91
CA ASN A 588 -57.69 21.60 5.00
C ASN A 588 -58.54 21.78 3.72
N SER A 589 -59.87 21.72 3.84
CA SER A 589 -60.81 21.64 2.71
C SER A 589 -60.85 22.93 1.90
N ALA A 590 -60.07 22.96 0.82
CA ALA A 590 -59.92 24.11 -0.07
C ALA A 590 -61.02 24.15 -1.15
N SER A 591 -61.46 25.36 -1.46
CA SER A 591 -62.18 25.67 -2.69
C SER A 591 -61.21 25.81 -3.87
N GLY A 592 -61.74 25.76 -5.10
CA GLY A 592 -60.98 26.16 -6.29
C GLY A 592 -60.39 27.58 -6.17
N SER A 593 -61.09 28.51 -5.52
CA SER A 593 -60.56 29.86 -5.27
C SER A 593 -59.32 29.86 -4.39
N ASP A 594 -59.24 29.01 -3.36
CA ASP A 594 -58.08 28.94 -2.46
C ASP A 594 -56.84 28.40 -3.19
N ILE A 595 -57.02 27.41 -4.07
CA ILE A 595 -55.96 26.87 -4.94
C ILE A 595 -55.44 27.95 -5.89
N CYS A 596 -56.32 28.77 -6.48
CA CYS A 596 -55.94 29.89 -7.33
C CYS A 596 -55.21 31.00 -6.55
N ASN A 597 -55.66 31.34 -5.35
CA ASN A 597 -55.01 32.32 -4.49
C ASN A 597 -53.62 31.84 -4.03
N LEU A 598 -53.48 30.55 -3.73
CA LEU A 598 -52.20 29.91 -3.41
C LEU A 598 -51.23 29.98 -4.60
N TYR A 599 -51.72 29.71 -5.82
CA TYR A 599 -50.93 29.85 -7.04
C TYR A 599 -50.46 31.28 -7.29
N LEU A 600 -51.37 32.26 -7.25
CA LEU A 600 -51.04 33.67 -7.47
C LEU A 600 -50.03 34.20 -6.43
N LYS A 601 -50.12 33.72 -5.17
CA LYS A 601 -49.12 33.99 -4.14
C LYS A 601 -47.73 33.47 -4.51
N LEU A 602 -47.63 32.22 -4.99
CA LEU A 602 -46.36 31.63 -5.45
C LEU A 602 -45.81 32.33 -6.71
N LEU A 603 -46.68 32.89 -7.54
CA LEU A 603 -46.30 33.54 -8.79
C LEU A 603 -45.85 35.00 -8.63
N LYS A 604 -46.23 35.66 -7.53
CA LYS A 604 -45.89 37.06 -7.23
C LYS A 604 -44.40 37.43 -7.42
N PRO A 605 -43.39 36.63 -7.01
CA PRO A 605 -41.99 37.00 -7.19
C PRO A 605 -41.55 37.13 -8.66
N PHE A 606 -42.30 36.52 -9.59
CA PHE A 606 -41.96 36.45 -11.00
C PHE A 606 -42.52 37.62 -11.84
N GLN A 607 -43.32 38.51 -11.25
CA GLN A 607 -43.88 39.68 -11.96
C GLN A 607 -42.76 40.62 -12.44
N THR A 608 -42.82 41.07 -13.69
CA THR A 608 -41.92 42.12 -14.17
C THR A 608 -42.37 43.48 -13.60
N PRO A 609 -41.46 44.32 -13.08
CA PRO A 609 -41.83 45.66 -12.63
C PRO A 609 -42.35 46.48 -13.81
N ARG A 610 -43.48 47.17 -13.63
CA ARG A 610 -43.98 48.12 -14.64
C ARG A 610 -43.03 49.31 -14.72
N ASN A 611 -42.57 49.61 -15.93
CA ASN A 611 -41.94 50.89 -16.24
C ASN A 611 -43.02 51.97 -16.35
N ASP A 612 -43.47 52.49 -15.22
CA ASP A 612 -44.27 53.73 -15.16
C ASP A 612 -43.33 54.93 -15.42
N SER A 613 -42.90 55.08 -16.67
CA SER A 613 -42.02 56.15 -17.15
C SER A 613 -42.73 57.00 -18.21
N GLN A 614 -43.74 57.76 -17.77
CA GLN A 614 -44.38 58.80 -18.58
C GLN A 614 -43.51 60.07 -18.55
N GLU A 615 -43.09 60.52 -19.73
CA GLU A 615 -42.66 61.87 -20.11
C GLU A 615 -42.08 62.82 -19.03
N CYS A 616 -40.77 63.05 -19.11
CA CYS A 616 -40.18 64.37 -18.88
C CYS A 616 -39.12 64.63 -19.95
N LEU A 617 -39.40 65.56 -20.86
CA LEU A 617 -38.37 66.27 -21.61
C LEU A 617 -37.74 67.28 -20.65
N ASP A 618 -36.42 67.27 -20.46
CA ASP A 618 -35.64 68.38 -21.01
C ASP A 618 -34.12 68.14 -21.00
N SER A 619 -33.40 69.05 -21.67
CA SER A 619 -31.94 69.02 -21.85
C SER A 619 -31.11 69.44 -20.63
N SER A 620 -29.91 68.86 -20.46
CA SER A 620 -28.61 69.57 -20.36
C SER A 620 -27.48 68.66 -19.82
N GLU A 621 -26.22 69.08 -19.97
CA GLU A 621 -25.03 68.31 -19.61
C GLU A 621 -24.40 68.76 -18.28
N SER A 622 -23.65 67.82 -17.66
CA SER A 622 -22.45 68.06 -16.84
C SER A 622 -22.58 68.54 -15.36
N ALA A 623 -21.42 68.52 -14.69
CA ALA A 623 -21.06 69.21 -13.44
C ALA A 623 -21.65 68.71 -12.09
N THR A 624 -20.94 67.73 -11.51
CA THR A 624 -20.32 67.76 -10.15
C THR A 624 -21.07 68.36 -8.94
N LEU A 625 -21.14 67.54 -7.87
CA LEU A 625 -21.39 67.95 -6.48
C LEU A 625 -20.30 68.89 -5.93
N GLU A 626 -20.67 69.91 -5.14
CA GLU A 626 -19.94 70.38 -3.96
C GLU A 626 -20.89 70.93 -2.86
N GLU A 627 -20.36 70.95 -1.62
CA GLU A 627 -20.75 71.57 -0.33
C GLU A 627 -22.14 72.26 -0.16
N VAL A 628 -23.00 71.91 0.83
CA VAL A 628 -22.89 71.83 2.31
C VAL A 628 -23.20 73.14 3.08
N SER A 629 -24.42 73.22 3.63
CA SER A 629 -24.87 73.90 4.87
C SER A 629 -26.39 73.61 5.03
N GLY A 630 -27.05 73.57 6.19
CA GLY A 630 -26.92 74.39 7.41
C GLY A 630 -27.93 75.55 7.33
N THR A 631 -28.98 75.68 8.15
CA THR A 631 -29.31 75.04 9.45
C THR A 631 -30.85 74.93 9.66
N GLN A 632 -31.27 74.35 10.78
CA GLN A 632 -32.65 74.13 11.25
C GLN A 632 -33.51 75.42 11.36
N ASP A 633 -34.84 75.30 11.33
CA ASP A 633 -35.67 75.97 12.35
C ASP A 633 -37.06 75.35 12.63
N THR A 634 -37.46 75.39 13.93
CA THR A 634 -38.79 75.27 14.59
C THR A 634 -39.88 74.22 14.22
N THR A 635 -40.86 74.04 15.13
CA THR A 635 -41.84 72.91 15.22
C THR A 635 -43.30 73.42 15.44
N PRO A 636 -44.36 72.62 15.77
CA PRO A 636 -45.72 72.80 15.20
C PRO A 636 -46.75 73.59 16.06
N PRO A 637 -47.90 73.95 15.45
CA PRO A 637 -49.24 73.82 16.10
C PRO A 637 -50.39 73.41 15.11
N VAL A 638 -51.60 72.93 15.49
CA VAL A 638 -52.12 72.11 16.62
C VAL A 638 -53.60 71.69 16.34
N LEU A 639 -54.01 70.45 16.70
CA LEU A 639 -55.40 69.91 16.86
C LEU A 639 -56.39 69.80 15.67
N GLY A 640 -57.23 68.76 15.74
CA GLY A 640 -58.42 68.53 14.89
C GLY A 640 -58.35 67.22 14.07
N GLY A 641 -59.01 66.11 14.42
CA GLY A 641 -60.00 65.86 15.47
C GLY A 641 -61.26 65.21 14.90
N GLY A 642 -61.24 63.90 14.63
CA GLY A 642 -62.39 63.19 14.07
C GLY A 642 -62.14 61.69 13.85
N VAL A 643 -62.80 60.85 14.64
CA VAL A 643 -62.98 59.43 14.32
C VAL A 643 -64.14 59.32 13.33
N ASN A 644 -63.93 58.74 12.16
CA ASN A 644 -65.00 58.10 11.40
C ASN A 644 -64.46 57.08 10.39
N SER A 645 -65.24 56.05 10.10
CA SER A 645 -64.85 55.02 9.13
C SER A 645 -65.05 55.52 7.69
N CYS A 646 -64.08 55.26 6.83
CA CYS A 646 -64.27 55.33 5.38
C CYS A 646 -64.10 53.92 4.78
N TYR A 647 -65.20 53.35 4.27
CA TYR A 647 -65.12 52.19 3.38
C TYR A 647 -64.44 52.62 2.07
N GLY A 648 -63.27 52.05 1.78
CA GLY A 648 -62.61 52.14 0.48
C GLY A 648 -62.74 50.81 -0.26
N ASN A 649 -63.65 50.73 -1.24
CA ASN A 649 -63.88 49.50 -2.01
C ASN A 649 -62.72 49.23 -2.97
N GLY A 650 -62.20 48.00 -2.95
CA GLY A 650 -61.10 47.56 -3.81
C GLY A 650 -60.73 46.09 -3.65
N VAL A 651 -61.72 45.20 -3.46
CA VAL A 651 -61.48 43.75 -3.51
C VAL A 651 -61.51 43.32 -4.97
N ASP A 652 -60.35 43.38 -5.63
CA ASP A 652 -60.17 42.75 -6.94
C ASP A 652 -60.43 41.25 -6.79
N SER A 653 -61.54 40.82 -7.37
CA SER A 653 -61.96 39.41 -7.30
C SER A 653 -61.05 38.56 -8.18
N PRO A 654 -60.73 37.29 -7.83
CA PRO A 654 -59.81 36.43 -8.60
C PRO A 654 -60.25 36.08 -10.05
N LEU A 655 -61.30 36.71 -10.57
CA LEU A 655 -61.99 36.38 -11.81
C LEU A 655 -61.31 36.93 -13.08
N ASP A 656 -60.47 37.97 -12.99
CA ASP A 656 -59.93 38.68 -14.16
C ASP A 656 -58.56 38.18 -14.66
N PHE A 657 -57.87 37.34 -13.87
CA PHE A 657 -56.52 36.86 -14.22
C PHE A 657 -56.46 35.86 -15.41
N GLY A 658 -57.59 35.38 -15.92
CA GLY A 658 -57.69 34.60 -17.16
C GLY A 658 -57.06 33.19 -17.17
N PHE A 659 -56.27 32.80 -16.17
CA PHE A 659 -55.72 31.45 -16.01
C PHE A 659 -56.83 30.39 -15.93
N GLN A 660 -56.54 29.17 -16.38
CA GLN A 660 -57.47 28.04 -16.26
C GLN A 660 -56.78 26.85 -15.59
N PHE A 661 -57.40 26.31 -14.55
CA PHE A 661 -56.84 25.29 -13.67
C PHE A 661 -57.55 23.95 -13.90
N TYR A 662 -56.77 22.88 -14.03
CA TYR A 662 -57.25 21.52 -14.26
C TYR A 662 -56.55 20.53 -13.33
N ILE A 663 -57.28 19.53 -12.82
CA ILE A 663 -56.69 18.32 -12.25
C ILE A 663 -56.08 17.50 -13.40
N THR A 664 -54.92 16.91 -13.15
CA THR A 664 -54.06 16.26 -14.17
C THR A 664 -53.24 15.12 -13.56
N ASP A 665 -52.62 14.29 -14.41
CA ASP A 665 -51.63 13.29 -14.01
C ASP A 665 -50.31 13.91 -13.51
N GLU A 666 -49.40 13.07 -13.00
CA GLU A 666 -48.07 13.47 -12.50
C GLU A 666 -47.17 14.13 -13.57
N LYS A 667 -47.58 14.10 -14.84
CA LYS A 667 -46.81 14.57 -16.00
C LYS A 667 -47.47 15.77 -16.70
N GLY A 668 -48.55 16.32 -16.14
CA GLY A 668 -49.30 17.44 -16.72
C GLY A 668 -49.90 17.14 -18.10
N THR A 669 -50.09 15.85 -18.43
CA THR A 669 -50.41 15.41 -19.80
C THR A 669 -51.92 15.24 -20.00
N SER A 670 -52.64 14.74 -19.00
CA SER A 670 -54.11 14.70 -18.98
C SER A 670 -54.75 16.05 -18.62
N LYS A 671 -56.05 16.21 -18.92
CA LYS A 671 -56.88 17.35 -18.49
C LYS A 671 -58.24 16.83 -18.02
N ASP A 672 -58.26 16.26 -16.82
CA ASP A 672 -59.34 15.36 -16.39
C ASP A 672 -60.56 16.13 -15.89
N LYS A 673 -60.37 17.03 -14.91
CA LYS A 673 -61.44 17.89 -14.39
C LYS A 673 -60.97 19.34 -14.31
N LYS A 674 -61.72 20.27 -14.90
CA LYS A 674 -61.51 21.71 -14.70
C LYS A 674 -61.95 22.10 -13.29
N ILE A 675 -61.10 22.83 -12.57
CA ILE A 675 -61.39 23.27 -11.19
C ILE A 675 -62.33 24.48 -11.24
N GLY A 676 -63.54 24.33 -10.67
CA GLY A 676 -64.49 25.42 -10.48
C GLY A 676 -64.18 26.22 -9.22
N MET A 677 -64.21 27.56 -9.28
CA MET A 677 -63.80 28.44 -8.16
C MET A 677 -64.60 28.18 -6.87
N ASN A 678 -65.88 27.83 -7.00
CA ASN A 678 -66.80 27.55 -5.89
C ASN A 678 -66.94 26.05 -5.58
N GLU A 679 -66.23 25.17 -6.29
CA GLU A 679 -66.21 23.75 -5.96
C GLU A 679 -65.20 23.48 -4.86
N ILE A 680 -65.59 22.68 -3.88
CA ILE A 680 -64.65 22.07 -2.94
C ILE A 680 -63.93 20.96 -3.70
N VAL A 681 -62.60 20.94 -3.66
CA VAL A 681 -61.84 19.82 -4.21
C VAL A 681 -61.90 18.67 -3.19
N GLU A 682 -62.65 17.62 -3.54
CA GLU A 682 -62.79 16.45 -2.68
C GLU A 682 -61.43 15.75 -2.49
N LYS A 683 -61.22 15.19 -1.29
CA LYS A 683 -60.02 14.43 -0.97
C LYS A 683 -60.12 13.04 -1.59
N GLU A 684 -59.46 12.84 -2.73
CA GLU A 684 -58.93 11.51 -3.04
C GLU A 684 -57.93 11.09 -1.95
N GLU A 685 -57.67 9.79 -1.82
CA GLU A 685 -56.76 9.24 -0.79
C GLU A 685 -55.27 9.52 -1.06
N SER A 686 -54.98 10.32 -2.10
CA SER A 686 -53.65 10.72 -2.55
C SER A 686 -53.02 11.79 -1.65
N LYS A 687 -51.71 11.64 -1.36
CA LYS A 687 -50.94 12.63 -0.57
C LYS A 687 -50.58 13.91 -1.36
N GLN A 688 -50.81 13.92 -2.67
CA GLN A 688 -50.41 14.97 -3.59
C GLN A 688 -51.52 15.22 -4.63
N LEU A 689 -51.81 16.49 -4.88
CA LEU A 689 -52.72 16.97 -5.92
C LEU A 689 -51.90 17.66 -7.03
N ASN A 690 -52.04 17.17 -8.26
CA ASN A 690 -51.39 17.77 -9.43
C ASN A 690 -52.36 18.70 -10.15
N VAL A 691 -51.94 19.94 -10.42
CA VAL A 691 -52.76 20.99 -11.03
C VAL A 691 -52.05 21.55 -12.27
N LEU A 692 -52.67 21.41 -13.43
CA LEU A 692 -52.21 22.04 -14.68
C LEU A 692 -52.82 23.44 -14.79
N VAL A 693 -51.95 24.44 -14.87
CA VAL A 693 -52.32 25.85 -15.06
C VAL A 693 -52.07 26.24 -16.51
N CYS A 694 -53.14 26.52 -17.24
CA CYS A 694 -53.07 27.06 -18.59
C CYS A 694 -52.89 28.59 -18.54
N TRP A 695 -51.86 29.10 -19.23
CA TRP A 695 -51.48 30.51 -19.31
C TRP A 695 -51.99 31.19 -20.59
N PRO A 696 -52.77 32.29 -20.49
CA PRO A 696 -53.06 33.15 -21.64
C PRO A 696 -51.79 33.84 -22.14
N LYS A 697 -51.61 33.91 -23.47
CA LYS A 697 -50.40 34.47 -24.12
C LYS A 697 -50.02 35.88 -23.67
N LYS A 698 -51.01 36.71 -23.29
CA LYS A 698 -50.82 38.07 -22.77
C LYS A 698 -49.85 38.11 -21.59
N TYR A 699 -49.97 37.16 -20.65
CA TYR A 699 -49.20 37.16 -19.40
C TYR A 699 -47.75 36.67 -19.55
N ILE A 700 -47.33 36.21 -20.74
CA ILE A 700 -45.93 35.80 -20.99
C ILE A 700 -44.96 37.00 -20.88
N GLY A 701 -45.43 38.23 -21.14
CA GLY A 701 -44.64 39.47 -21.00
C GLY A 701 -44.77 40.18 -19.65
N GLU A 702 -45.79 39.85 -18.85
CA GLU A 702 -46.06 40.47 -17.54
C GLU A 702 -45.32 39.72 -16.38
N TYR A 703 -44.65 38.61 -16.70
CA TYR A 703 -43.87 37.79 -15.78
C TYR A 703 -42.54 37.38 -16.44
N ASP A 704 -41.43 37.38 -15.68
CA ASP A 704 -40.14 36.92 -16.21
C ASP A 704 -40.09 35.39 -16.28
N THR A 705 -40.62 34.88 -17.39
CA THR A 705 -40.63 33.45 -17.72
C THR A 705 -39.23 32.84 -17.84
N ARG A 706 -38.15 33.64 -17.88
CA ARG A 706 -36.77 33.13 -17.80
C ARG A 706 -36.45 32.67 -16.38
N LEU A 707 -36.84 33.41 -15.34
CA LEU A 707 -36.70 32.96 -13.95
C LEU A 707 -37.52 31.69 -13.65
N LEU A 708 -38.61 31.47 -14.38
CA LEU A 708 -39.36 30.21 -14.34
C LEU A 708 -38.70 29.08 -15.15
N SER A 709 -37.89 29.35 -16.18
CA SER A 709 -37.41 28.30 -17.13
C SER A 709 -35.90 28.04 -17.14
N SER A 710 -35.08 28.93 -16.56
CA SER A 710 -33.62 28.75 -16.49
C SER A 710 -33.19 28.16 -15.14
N LEU A 711 -33.39 26.84 -14.98
CA LEU A 711 -32.75 26.10 -13.89
C LEU A 711 -31.23 26.00 -14.08
N ALA A 712 -30.52 25.98 -12.96
CA ALA A 712 -29.12 25.57 -12.95
C ALA A 712 -29.02 24.06 -13.16
N GLU A 713 -28.12 23.64 -14.05
CA GLU A 713 -27.59 22.29 -14.04
C GLU A 713 -26.71 22.12 -12.79
N VAL A 714 -26.76 20.93 -12.17
CA VAL A 714 -26.02 20.59 -10.94
C VAL A 714 -24.54 20.98 -11.05
N PHE A 715 -23.87 20.73 -12.18
CA PHE A 715 -22.51 21.19 -12.41
C PHE A 715 -22.22 21.51 -13.89
N LYS A 716 -22.09 22.80 -14.21
CA LYS A 716 -21.62 23.27 -15.52
C LYS A 716 -20.10 23.14 -15.62
N SER A 717 -19.64 22.20 -16.46
CA SER A 717 -18.23 21.94 -16.69
C SER A 717 -17.52 23.14 -17.33
N SER A 718 -16.73 23.87 -16.54
CA SER A 718 -15.86 24.95 -17.02
C SER A 718 -14.58 24.36 -17.62
N LEU A 719 -14.17 24.89 -18.78
CA LEU A 719 -13.03 24.38 -19.53
C LEU A 719 -11.70 24.61 -18.77
N PHE A 720 -11.10 23.49 -18.34
CA PHE A 720 -9.70 23.35 -17.92
C PHE A 720 -9.18 24.27 -16.80
N ALA A 721 -9.81 24.22 -15.62
CA ALA A 721 -9.08 24.43 -14.37
C ALA A 721 -8.48 23.09 -13.90
N LYS A 722 -7.15 22.98 -13.78
CA LYS A 722 -6.53 21.87 -13.05
C LYS A 722 -6.84 22.04 -11.55
N LYS A 723 -7.82 21.29 -11.02
CA LYS A 723 -8.00 21.17 -9.58
C LYS A 723 -6.68 20.70 -8.92
N PRO A 724 -6.33 21.20 -7.72
CA PRO A 724 -5.29 20.58 -6.90
C PRO A 724 -5.61 19.10 -6.65
N GLN A 725 -4.59 18.25 -6.55
CA GLN A 725 -4.77 16.85 -6.21
C GLN A 725 -5.11 16.74 -4.71
N GLU A 726 -6.39 16.53 -4.41
CA GLU A 726 -6.93 16.43 -3.05
C GLU A 726 -6.26 15.25 -2.30
N SER A 727 -5.54 15.57 -1.21
CA SER A 727 -4.75 14.62 -0.42
C SER A 727 -5.28 14.45 1.01
N VAL A 728 -4.98 13.30 1.61
CA VAL A 728 -5.25 12.98 3.02
C VAL A 728 -4.00 12.40 3.66
N SER A 729 -3.67 12.76 4.90
CA SER A 729 -2.56 12.13 5.61
C SER A 729 -2.96 10.75 6.16
N LEU A 730 -2.02 9.82 6.23
CA LEU A 730 -2.21 8.51 6.85
C LEU A 730 -2.77 8.62 8.28
N TYR A 731 -2.31 9.62 9.03
CA TYR A 731 -2.82 9.96 10.35
C TYR A 731 -4.32 10.26 10.37
N LYS A 732 -4.88 10.97 9.38
CA LYS A 732 -6.34 11.20 9.28
C LYS A 732 -7.12 9.92 8.95
N CYS A 733 -6.53 9.01 8.18
CA CYS A 733 -7.13 7.68 7.95
C CYS A 733 -7.11 6.82 9.23
N LEU A 734 -6.10 6.99 10.08
CA LEU A 734 -6.00 6.34 11.39
C LEU A 734 -6.97 6.95 12.42
N GLU A 735 -7.07 8.28 12.50
CA GLU A 735 -8.08 8.99 13.29
C GLU A 735 -9.50 8.54 12.91
N ALA A 736 -9.78 8.35 11.62
CA ALA A 736 -11.06 7.83 11.14
C ALA A 736 -11.30 6.36 11.50
N PHE A 737 -10.25 5.54 11.67
CA PHE A 737 -10.34 4.14 12.11
C PHE A 737 -10.53 3.98 13.63
N LEU A 738 -10.00 4.92 14.43
CA LEU A 738 -10.06 4.91 15.90
C LEU A 738 -11.24 5.75 16.45
N LYS A 739 -12.02 6.37 15.57
CA LYS A 739 -13.23 7.11 15.91
C LYS A 739 -14.33 6.16 16.40
N GLU A 740 -15.15 6.63 17.35
CA GLU A 740 -16.37 5.92 17.73
C GLU A 740 -17.43 6.03 16.61
N GLU A 741 -17.96 4.88 16.17
CA GLU A 741 -19.00 4.78 15.13
C GLU A 741 -20.13 3.82 15.57
N PRO A 742 -21.40 4.08 15.19
CA PRO A 742 -22.48 3.11 15.38
C PRO A 742 -22.27 1.90 14.46
N LEU A 743 -22.48 0.70 14.98
CA LEU A 743 -22.46 -0.54 14.17
C LEU A 743 -23.48 -0.49 13.02
N GLY A 744 -23.23 -1.27 11.97
CA GLY A 744 -24.20 -1.47 10.89
C GLY A 744 -25.47 -2.18 11.38
N PRO A 745 -26.59 -2.06 10.64
CA PRO A 745 -27.82 -2.81 10.96
C PRO A 745 -27.64 -4.32 10.83
N GLU A 746 -26.75 -4.78 9.94
CA GLU A 746 -26.40 -6.20 9.78
C GLU A 746 -25.48 -6.71 10.89
N ASP A 747 -24.66 -5.82 11.48
CA ASP A 747 -23.60 -6.14 12.46
C ASP A 747 -24.00 -5.83 13.92
N MET A 748 -25.31 -5.79 14.24
CA MET A 748 -25.80 -5.38 15.56
C MET A 748 -25.32 -6.29 16.70
N TRP A 749 -24.74 -5.68 17.75
CA TRP A 749 -24.23 -6.38 18.92
C TRP A 749 -25.34 -6.92 19.84
N TYR A 750 -25.23 -8.19 20.25
CA TYR A 750 -26.09 -8.78 21.29
C TYR A 750 -25.71 -8.23 22.67
N CYS A 751 -26.52 -7.31 23.20
CA CYS A 751 -26.26 -6.75 24.53
C CYS A 751 -26.74 -7.72 25.61
N PRO A 752 -25.86 -8.24 26.50
CA PRO A 752 -26.26 -9.17 27.56
C PRO A 752 -27.17 -8.53 28.62
N GLY A 753 -27.10 -7.20 28.80
CA GLY A 753 -27.98 -6.45 29.69
C GLY A 753 -29.41 -6.27 29.15
N CYS A 754 -29.57 -6.09 27.83
CA CYS A 754 -30.89 -5.99 27.19
C CYS A 754 -31.42 -7.31 26.63
N LYS A 755 -30.59 -8.36 26.59
CA LYS A 755 -30.86 -9.69 26.01
C LYS A 755 -31.37 -9.66 24.56
N LYS A 756 -30.93 -8.66 23.78
CA LYS A 756 -31.28 -8.46 22.37
C LYS A 756 -30.13 -7.85 21.59
N HIS A 757 -30.15 -8.04 20.27
CA HIS A 757 -29.31 -7.28 19.34
C HIS A 757 -29.66 -5.79 19.40
N CYS A 758 -28.64 -4.93 19.32
CA CYS A 758 -28.79 -3.49 19.30
C CYS A 758 -27.64 -2.84 18.52
N GLN A 759 -27.92 -1.66 17.96
CA GLN A 759 -26.93 -0.84 17.29
C GLN A 759 -26.04 -0.13 18.32
N ALA A 760 -25.09 -0.87 18.90
CA ALA A 760 -24.08 -0.32 19.79
C ALA A 760 -23.17 0.65 19.05
N SER A 761 -22.63 1.65 19.76
CA SER A 761 -21.43 2.31 19.28
C SER A 761 -20.22 1.43 19.56
N LYS A 762 -19.30 1.37 18.59
CA LYS A 762 -18.03 0.68 18.66
C LYS A 762 -16.92 1.72 18.55
N LYS A 763 -15.91 1.62 19.42
CA LYS A 763 -14.65 2.35 19.34
C LYS A 763 -13.50 1.36 19.38
N LEU A 764 -12.46 1.62 18.59
CA LEU A 764 -11.21 0.89 18.59
C LEU A 764 -10.09 1.80 19.13
N ASP A 765 -9.24 1.26 19.99
CA ASP A 765 -8.00 1.89 20.45
C ASP A 765 -6.82 0.93 20.24
N LEU A 766 -5.66 1.44 19.81
CA LEU A 766 -4.46 0.60 19.68
C LEU A 766 -3.91 0.27 21.08
N TRP A 767 -3.55 -1.00 21.33
CA TRP A 767 -3.08 -1.44 22.64
C TRP A 767 -1.67 -2.05 22.61
N ARG A 768 -1.43 -3.01 21.71
CA ARG A 768 -0.11 -3.55 21.36
C ARG A 768 0.08 -3.44 19.86
N LEU A 769 1.25 -3.00 19.41
CA LEU A 769 1.60 -2.99 17.99
C LEU A 769 2.59 -4.12 17.67
N PRO A 770 2.53 -4.71 16.46
CA PRO A 770 3.50 -5.69 15.98
C PRO A 770 4.87 -5.06 15.67
N GLU A 771 5.89 -5.88 15.44
CA GLU A 771 7.17 -5.41 14.88
C GLU A 771 7.01 -5.00 13.41
N ILE A 772 6.24 -5.77 12.64
CA ILE A 772 5.89 -5.50 11.26
C ILE A 772 4.42 -5.07 11.21
N LEU A 773 4.19 -3.78 10.96
CA LEU A 773 2.85 -3.20 10.87
C LEU A 773 2.42 -3.14 9.40
N VAL A 774 1.44 -3.96 9.05
CA VAL A 774 0.78 -3.94 7.74
C VAL A 774 -0.42 -3.01 7.79
N ILE A 775 -0.48 -2.02 6.89
CA ILE A 775 -1.57 -1.04 6.80
C ILE A 775 -2.19 -1.09 5.40
N HIS A 776 -3.42 -1.60 5.31
CA HIS A 776 -4.24 -1.55 4.11
C HIS A 776 -5.08 -0.27 4.06
N LEU A 777 -5.05 0.40 2.91
CA LEU A 777 -5.91 1.54 2.61
C LEU A 777 -7.16 1.03 1.89
N LYS A 778 -8.35 1.06 2.53
CA LYS A 778 -9.64 0.56 1.99
C LYS A 778 -10.12 1.34 0.76
N ARG A 779 -9.44 1.18 -0.38
CA ARG A 779 -9.73 1.89 -1.62
C ARG A 779 -10.93 1.33 -2.37
N PHE A 780 -11.22 0.04 -2.25
CA PHE A 780 -12.32 -0.58 -2.98
C PHE A 780 -13.63 -0.50 -2.18
N SER A 781 -14.71 -0.12 -2.86
CA SER A 781 -16.07 -0.19 -2.31
C SER A 781 -16.99 -0.99 -3.22
N TYR A 782 -17.76 -1.88 -2.60
CA TYR A 782 -18.67 -2.81 -3.28
C TYR A 782 -20.12 -2.38 -3.04
N SER A 783 -20.72 -1.71 -4.04
CA SER A 783 -22.16 -1.48 -4.09
C SER A 783 -22.83 -2.57 -4.92
N ARG A 784 -24.11 -2.90 -4.63
CA ARG A 784 -24.83 -4.02 -5.27
C ARG A 784 -24.76 -4.06 -6.81
N CYS A 785 -24.63 -2.90 -7.47
CA CYS A 785 -24.54 -2.78 -8.93
C CYS A 785 -23.17 -2.32 -9.46
N PHE A 786 -22.27 -1.84 -8.60
CA PHE A 786 -21.03 -1.16 -9.02
C PHE A 786 -19.87 -1.41 -8.05
N LYS A 787 -18.68 -1.71 -8.58
CA LYS A 787 -17.42 -1.74 -7.83
C LYS A 787 -16.65 -0.45 -8.12
N ASN A 788 -16.30 0.32 -7.09
CA ASN A 788 -15.57 1.59 -7.23
C ASN A 788 -14.19 1.51 -6.56
N LYS A 789 -13.26 2.39 -6.96
CA LYS A 789 -11.92 2.55 -6.38
C LYS A 789 -11.67 4.02 -6.03
N LEU A 790 -11.26 4.27 -4.79
CA LEU A 790 -10.84 5.59 -4.32
C LEU A 790 -9.40 5.86 -4.74
N GLU A 791 -9.20 6.83 -5.64
CA GLU A 791 -7.89 7.26 -6.15
C GLU A 791 -7.27 8.42 -5.34
N THR A 792 -7.81 8.73 -4.16
CA THR A 792 -7.30 9.75 -3.23
C THR A 792 -5.81 9.57 -2.97
N TYR A 793 -5.04 10.66 -3.05
CA TYR A 793 -3.64 10.66 -2.67
C TYR A 793 -3.54 10.54 -1.14
N VAL A 794 -2.96 9.45 -0.66
CA VAL A 794 -2.65 9.29 0.78
C VAL A 794 -1.20 9.66 0.98
N ASP A 795 -0.96 10.74 1.72
CA ASP A 795 0.38 11.10 2.17
C ASP A 795 0.74 10.27 3.40
N PHE A 796 1.77 9.43 3.28
CA PHE A 796 2.25 8.57 4.33
C PHE A 796 3.74 8.84 4.60
N PRO A 797 4.18 8.86 5.88
CA PRO A 797 5.59 8.93 6.23
C PRO A 797 6.32 7.67 5.72
N ASP A 798 7.43 7.87 5.02
CA ASP A 798 8.33 6.85 4.50
C ASP A 798 9.40 6.46 5.54
N ASP A 799 9.85 7.41 6.34
CA ASP A 799 10.53 7.17 7.62
C ASP A 799 9.77 7.84 8.77
N ASN A 800 10.00 7.37 9.99
CA ASN A 800 9.51 7.96 11.23
C ASN A 800 7.97 8.14 11.31
N LEU A 801 7.20 7.09 10.98
CA LEU A 801 5.80 6.95 11.37
C LEU A 801 5.72 6.74 12.89
N ASP A 802 5.38 7.77 13.66
CA ASP A 802 5.19 7.67 15.11
C ASP A 802 3.73 7.36 15.46
N LEU A 803 3.51 6.26 16.18
CA LEU A 803 2.20 5.83 16.67
C LEU A 803 2.04 5.98 18.18
N SER A 804 3.04 6.52 18.89
CA SER A 804 3.07 6.66 20.35
C SER A 804 1.95 7.53 20.94
N THR A 805 1.33 8.38 20.12
CA THR A 805 0.16 9.20 20.47
C THR A 805 -1.18 8.46 20.32
N TYR A 806 -1.24 7.39 19.53
CA TYR A 806 -2.46 6.63 19.21
C TYR A 806 -2.63 5.34 20.01
N ILE A 807 -1.64 4.97 20.83
CA ILE A 807 -1.69 3.79 21.71
C ILE A 807 -2.27 4.21 23.08
N ALA A 808 -3.32 3.52 23.52
CA ALA A 808 -4.03 3.83 24.77
C ALA A 808 -3.22 3.46 26.03
N TYR A 809 -2.31 2.49 25.94
CA TYR A 809 -1.39 2.13 27.02
C TYR A 809 0.05 2.55 26.69
N ARG A 810 0.54 3.58 27.37
CA ARG A 810 1.96 3.95 27.29
C ARG A 810 2.78 3.03 28.19
N SER A 811 3.70 2.30 27.56
CA SER A 811 4.79 1.60 28.25
C SER A 811 6.08 2.34 27.92
N ASP A 812 6.77 2.87 28.93
CA ASP A 812 7.98 3.71 28.78
C ASP A 812 9.23 2.94 28.27
N GLN A 813 9.03 1.74 27.68
CA GLN A 813 10.06 0.77 27.30
C GLN A 813 10.04 0.40 25.81
N LEU A 814 9.08 0.88 25.02
CA LEU A 814 8.95 0.53 23.60
C LEU A 814 8.78 1.78 22.74
N CYS A 815 9.75 1.98 21.84
CA CYS A 815 9.63 2.95 20.76
C CYS A 815 8.58 2.46 19.75
N ASN A 816 7.55 3.27 19.46
CA ASN A 816 6.47 2.94 18.52
C ASN A 816 6.61 3.73 17.20
N ARG A 817 7.86 3.96 16.81
CA ARG A 817 8.25 4.62 15.55
C ARG A 817 8.52 3.56 14.50
N TYR A 818 8.11 3.80 13.26
CA TYR A 818 8.17 2.84 12.17
C TYR A 818 8.76 3.44 10.90
N MET A 819 9.49 2.62 10.15
CA MET A 819 10.06 2.93 8.85
C MET A 819 9.37 2.08 7.77
N LEU A 820 9.00 2.67 6.63
CA LEU A 820 8.39 1.96 5.51
C LEU A 820 9.46 1.10 4.82
N TYR A 821 9.15 -0.15 4.47
CA TYR A 821 10.07 -1.01 3.72
C TYR A 821 9.45 -1.70 2.49
N ALA A 822 8.12 -1.78 2.39
CA ALA A 822 7.46 -2.19 1.15
C ALA A 822 6.08 -1.54 0.96
N VAL A 823 5.63 -1.46 -0.30
CA VAL A 823 4.32 -0.95 -0.71
C VAL A 823 3.78 -1.83 -1.84
N SER A 824 2.62 -2.46 -1.63
CA SER A 824 1.82 -3.01 -2.74
C SER A 824 1.07 -1.84 -3.40
N ASN A 825 1.29 -1.65 -4.70
CA ASN A 825 0.62 -0.65 -5.53
C ASN A 825 -0.52 -1.31 -6.32
N HIS A 826 -1.59 -0.58 -6.61
CA HIS A 826 -2.63 -0.98 -7.55
C HIS A 826 -2.99 0.14 -8.55
N TYR A 827 -2.81 -0.15 -9.84
CA TYR A 827 -3.14 0.70 -10.99
C TYR A 827 -4.42 0.22 -11.67
N GLY A 828 -5.21 1.12 -12.25
CA GLY A 828 -6.50 0.74 -12.87
C GLY A 828 -7.58 0.34 -11.86
N SER A 829 -8.56 -0.45 -12.32
CA SER A 829 -9.84 -0.71 -11.65
C SER A 829 -10.00 -2.16 -11.16
N MET A 830 -10.97 -2.41 -10.28
CA MET A 830 -11.32 -3.76 -9.78
C MET A 830 -11.89 -4.71 -10.88
N GLY A 831 -12.20 -4.22 -12.08
CA GLY A 831 -12.57 -5.04 -13.24
C GLY A 831 -11.46 -5.18 -14.30
N GLY A 832 -10.29 -4.59 -14.03
CA GLY A 832 -9.20 -4.43 -14.99
C GLY A 832 -8.20 -3.43 -14.45
N GLY A 833 -7.18 -3.96 -13.78
CA GLY A 833 -6.10 -3.25 -13.12
C GLY A 833 -4.81 -4.07 -13.09
N HIS A 834 -3.82 -3.61 -12.35
CA HIS A 834 -2.50 -4.25 -12.24
C HIS A 834 -1.84 -3.90 -10.91
N TYR A 835 -1.05 -4.82 -10.35
CA TYR A 835 -0.34 -4.63 -9.09
C TYR A 835 1.18 -4.73 -9.27
N THR A 836 1.93 -3.84 -8.63
CA THR A 836 3.40 -3.94 -8.48
C THR A 836 3.75 -3.85 -6.99
N ALA A 837 5.03 -4.06 -6.63
CA ALA A 837 5.51 -3.79 -5.29
C ALA A 837 6.77 -2.90 -5.30
N PHE A 838 6.73 -1.77 -4.58
CA PHE A 838 7.95 -1.05 -4.23
C PHE A 838 8.55 -1.67 -2.96
N VAL A 839 9.87 -1.87 -2.92
CA VAL A 839 10.58 -2.49 -1.79
C VAL A 839 11.91 -1.77 -1.54
N HIS A 840 12.24 -1.54 -0.27
CA HIS A 840 13.51 -1.02 0.19
C HIS A 840 14.55 -2.14 0.35
N HIS A 841 15.68 -2.05 -0.36
CA HIS A 841 16.73 -3.07 -0.40
C HIS A 841 18.12 -2.49 -0.06
N GLY A 842 18.21 -1.93 1.15
CA GLY A 842 19.46 -1.52 1.79
C GLY A 842 20.21 -0.36 1.12
N ALA A 843 21.08 0.29 1.91
CA ALA A 843 21.84 1.47 1.48
C ALA A 843 20.94 2.54 0.80
N ASP A 844 19.75 2.74 1.39
CA ASP A 844 18.72 3.72 1.01
C ASP A 844 18.20 3.60 -0.44
N ARG A 845 18.27 2.38 -1.02
CA ARG A 845 17.78 2.09 -2.37
C ARG A 845 16.41 1.41 -2.36
N TRP A 846 15.56 1.83 -3.28
CA TRP A 846 14.25 1.24 -3.55
C TRP A 846 14.20 0.60 -4.92
N TYR A 847 13.40 -0.46 -5.03
CA TYR A 847 13.19 -1.23 -6.26
C TYR A 847 11.68 -1.44 -6.51
N ASP A 848 11.25 -1.34 -7.76
CA ASP A 848 9.92 -1.66 -8.25
C ASP A 848 9.92 -3.06 -8.87
N PHE A 849 9.06 -3.93 -8.34
CA PHE A 849 8.84 -5.30 -8.76
C PHE A 849 7.53 -5.38 -9.57
N ASP A 850 7.68 -5.28 -10.89
CA ASP A 850 6.59 -5.40 -11.87
C ASP A 850 6.60 -6.81 -12.49
N ASP A 851 5.92 -7.73 -11.82
CA ASP A 851 5.96 -9.17 -12.06
C ASP A 851 7.41 -9.68 -12.22
N SER A 852 7.83 -10.02 -13.45
CA SER A 852 9.16 -10.57 -13.74
C SER A 852 10.28 -9.52 -13.78
N HIS A 853 9.95 -8.23 -13.78
CA HIS A 853 10.91 -7.14 -13.89
C HIS A 853 11.19 -6.52 -12.53
N VAL A 854 12.47 -6.23 -12.26
CA VAL A 854 12.92 -5.56 -11.04
C VAL A 854 13.77 -4.37 -11.45
N ASN A 855 13.30 -3.16 -11.15
CA ASN A 855 13.92 -1.91 -11.60
C ASN A 855 14.22 -1.01 -10.39
N PRO A 856 15.37 -0.30 -10.33
CA PRO A 856 15.60 0.68 -9.28
C PRO A 856 14.63 1.88 -9.44
N VAL A 857 14.08 2.36 -8.32
CA VAL A 857 13.11 3.47 -8.28
C VAL A 857 13.56 4.55 -7.28
N SER A 858 13.28 5.82 -7.59
CA SER A 858 13.61 6.95 -6.70
C SER A 858 12.57 7.11 -5.60
N GLN A 859 13.02 7.53 -4.41
CA GLN A 859 12.18 7.65 -3.21
C GLN A 859 10.95 8.55 -3.43
N ASP A 860 11.09 9.62 -4.24
CA ASP A 860 10.01 10.55 -4.60
C ASP A 860 8.81 9.88 -5.28
N LYS A 861 9.00 8.70 -5.90
CA LYS A 861 7.95 7.98 -6.64
C LYS A 861 7.16 7.00 -5.79
N ILE A 862 7.61 6.68 -4.58
CA ILE A 862 6.94 5.72 -3.68
C ILE A 862 5.55 6.26 -3.28
N LYS A 863 5.49 7.54 -2.91
CA LYS A 863 4.27 8.19 -2.44
C LYS A 863 3.35 8.55 -3.61
N SER A 864 2.45 7.63 -3.94
CA SER A 864 1.51 7.77 -5.07
C SER A 864 0.08 7.39 -4.67
N SER A 865 -0.90 7.82 -5.47
CA SER A 865 -2.30 7.38 -5.34
C SER A 865 -2.52 5.89 -5.67
N ALA A 866 -1.51 5.20 -6.22
CA ALA A 866 -1.55 3.76 -6.45
C ALA A 866 -1.24 2.94 -5.19
N ALA A 867 -0.54 3.50 -4.20
CA ALA A 867 -0.20 2.81 -2.96
C ALA A 867 -1.47 2.28 -2.26
N TYR A 868 -1.49 0.98 -1.96
CA TYR A 868 -2.69 0.24 -1.55
C TYR A 868 -2.51 -0.53 -0.24
N VAL A 869 -1.39 -1.23 -0.07
CA VAL A 869 -0.97 -1.81 1.23
C VAL A 869 0.45 -1.37 1.55
N LEU A 870 0.63 -0.76 2.71
CA LEU A 870 1.91 -0.26 3.24
C LEU A 870 2.47 -1.27 4.25
N PHE A 871 3.78 -1.55 4.17
CA PHE A 871 4.47 -2.45 5.09
C PHE A 871 5.55 -1.65 5.84
N TYR A 872 5.36 -1.56 7.15
CA TYR A 872 6.19 -0.81 8.08
C TYR A 872 6.94 -1.74 9.02
N ARG A 873 8.22 -1.45 9.30
CA ARG A 873 9.01 -2.13 10.33
C ARG A 873 9.27 -1.19 11.51
N ARG A 874 9.17 -1.67 12.74
CA ARG A 874 9.49 -0.89 13.93
C ARG A 874 10.97 -0.50 13.91
N VAL A 875 11.25 0.76 14.26
CA VAL A 875 12.61 1.24 14.52
C VAL A 875 13.01 0.81 15.92
N ILE A 876 14.12 0.08 16.04
CA ILE A 876 14.77 -0.18 17.32
C ILE A 876 15.73 0.98 17.56
N GLU A 877 15.36 1.89 18.45
CA GLU A 877 16.31 2.84 19.04
C GLU A 877 17.28 2.06 19.94
N VAL A 878 18.57 2.34 19.79
CA VAL A 878 19.71 1.71 20.50
C VAL A 878 20.40 2.79 21.32
#